data_AF-A0A2V5R549-F1
#
_entry.id   AF-A0A2V5R549-F1
#
_cell.length_a   1.000
_cell.length_b   1.000
_cell.length_c   1.000
_cell.angle_alpha   90.00
_cell.angle_beta   90.00
_cell.angle_gamma   90.00
#
_symmetry.space_group_name_H-M   'P 1'
#
loop_
_entity.id
_entity.type
_entity.pdbx_description
1 polymer ?
#
loop_
_entity_poly.entity_id
_entity_poly.type
_entity_poly.pdbx_seq_one_letter_code
_entity_poly.pdbx_strand_id
1 'polypeptide(L)'
;LRKLNLLFHNKEWAIRAQLRAAELHIEKGNAANAQRLLEEMKPTSIAERRERRVLRGRLELILQRPERAISTFQALLKRPERGGHATLIAALSGIAEAHLQLKTPEAGDDVLEQFIDLHPADLDLPLIFAKLDDLYRAEHKLSRNELEKWVRRPEEPRRTFARWYLARLEIRAGRRERARELFSDLRRTHIKSPAIPPAFLEFAQFEMQDRRFDETIAILDEARLLHPGPDLLARIDFLSAQTHYLAKRFDSATAAFEQIAHSNSPWAKAALFNASSGWLQLGNHARFLVDYTELEQQGGDQETRANLRLEEGLMQAAKGDKKAEVSLKQFIRDFPKTPRVSEAWVALAELAFHASPPRVDEARKNLARAAESAPTAAAAERADYLNIWVQESAGGNDMKVIELAKRFLEQHGLSPFAPEVRMKLAELYYRRQDFANAQTQFEIIAQQNPDDSLAEKALFFAAESAMSSMGEHSLDRAIVLFDQVVQKTGAMRWPARNEEAVIERKLGKAKDALALYDEVLKSDAPQPEKREALCGKGDIFFEMGGSENYQRAIEIYDQLASDKNEPSHWRNQALFKKALCLEKKNDRAGALETFYKILEDPAIAGRPDEQRELFWYYKAGFNAARLLEEDSKWESAAAIYERLAAASGNRSEEAKARLNHLRLEHFLWAD
;
A
#
# COMPACT_ATOMS: atom_id res chain seq x y z
N LEU A 1 -10.29 -51.81 -24.35
CA LEU A 1 -10.25 -53.16 -23.74
C LEU A 1 -11.23 -54.12 -24.41
N ARG A 2 -12.57 -54.05 -24.20
CA ARG A 2 -13.53 -54.98 -24.84
C ARG A 2 -13.39 -55.12 -26.36
N LYS A 3 -13.20 -54.01 -27.08
CA LYS A 3 -12.96 -54.00 -28.54
C LYS A 3 -11.61 -54.64 -28.95
N LEU A 4 -10.57 -54.54 -28.11
CA LEU A 4 -9.24 -55.11 -28.38
C LEU A 4 -9.25 -56.63 -28.17
N ASN A 5 -10.00 -57.13 -27.18
CA ASN A 5 -10.10 -58.56 -26.89
C ASN A 5 -10.65 -59.36 -28.08
N LEU A 6 -11.53 -58.76 -28.90
CA LEU A 6 -12.06 -59.38 -30.11
C LEU A 6 -10.97 -59.65 -31.17
N LEU A 7 -9.88 -58.88 -31.14
CA LEU A 7 -8.78 -58.99 -32.09
C LEU A 7 -7.68 -59.96 -31.62
N PHE A 8 -7.75 -60.51 -30.40
CA PHE A 8 -6.70 -61.38 -29.85
C PHE A 8 -6.54 -62.71 -30.61
N HIS A 9 -7.57 -63.13 -31.34
CA HIS A 9 -7.57 -64.36 -32.15
C HIS A 9 -7.34 -64.06 -33.64
N ASN A 10 -7.18 -62.79 -34.02
CA ASN A 10 -6.95 -62.39 -35.40
C ASN A 10 -5.46 -62.58 -35.75
N LYS A 11 -5.17 -63.36 -36.79
CA LYS A 11 -3.78 -63.71 -37.18
C LYS A 11 -2.90 -62.49 -37.51
N GLU A 12 -3.48 -61.38 -37.94
CA GLU A 12 -2.74 -60.18 -38.33
C GLU A 12 -2.61 -59.17 -37.17
N TRP A 13 -3.65 -59.04 -36.34
CA TRP A 13 -3.74 -57.97 -35.33
C TRP A 13 -3.55 -58.42 -33.88
N ALA A 14 -3.48 -59.72 -33.61
CA ALA A 14 -3.45 -60.28 -32.26
C ALA A 14 -2.37 -59.66 -31.36
N ILE A 15 -1.11 -59.64 -31.80
CA ILE A 15 0.01 -59.15 -30.98
C ILE A 15 -0.11 -57.64 -30.72
N ARG A 16 -0.45 -56.84 -31.74
CA ARG A 16 -0.67 -55.40 -31.58
C ARG A 16 -1.83 -55.09 -30.64
N ALA A 17 -2.92 -55.83 -30.75
CA ALA A 17 -4.06 -55.69 -29.85
C ALA A 17 -3.72 -56.07 -28.41
N GLN A 18 -2.91 -57.11 -28.20
CA GLN A 18 -2.41 -57.53 -26.89
C GLN A 18 -1.44 -56.51 -26.28
N LEU A 19 -0.50 -55.94 -27.06
CA LEU A 19 0.40 -54.87 -26.62
C LEU A 19 -0.40 -53.65 -26.15
N ARG A 20 -1.35 -53.18 -26.96
CA ARG A 20 -2.20 -52.04 -26.60
C ARG A 20 -3.10 -52.33 -25.40
N ALA A 21 -3.59 -53.56 -25.26
CA ALA A 21 -4.36 -53.95 -24.09
C ALA A 21 -3.51 -53.99 -22.82
N ALA A 22 -2.29 -54.52 -22.88
CA ALA A 22 -1.34 -54.51 -21.77
C ALA A 22 -0.97 -53.09 -21.34
N GLU A 23 -0.72 -52.19 -22.30
CA GLU A 23 -0.48 -50.77 -22.03
C GLU A 23 -1.66 -50.11 -21.31
N LEU A 24 -2.90 -50.30 -21.80
CA LEU A 24 -4.10 -49.78 -21.12
C LEU A 24 -4.30 -50.38 -19.73
N HIS A 25 -3.88 -51.63 -19.49
CA HIS A 25 -3.93 -52.21 -18.15
C HIS A 25 -2.89 -51.57 -17.22
N ILE A 26 -1.68 -51.29 -17.71
CA ILE A 26 -0.63 -50.54 -17.01
C ILE A 26 -1.13 -49.13 -16.66
N GLU A 27 -1.65 -48.37 -17.64
CA GLU A 27 -2.20 -47.03 -17.42
C GLU A 27 -3.32 -46.99 -16.37
N LYS A 28 -4.09 -48.08 -16.25
CA LYS A 28 -5.17 -48.22 -15.25
C LYS A 28 -4.72 -48.82 -13.92
N GLY A 29 -3.43 -49.06 -13.71
CA GLY A 29 -2.89 -49.69 -12.49
C GLY A 29 -3.23 -51.18 -12.33
N ASN A 30 -3.75 -51.84 -13.37
CA ASN A 30 -4.15 -53.24 -13.34
C ASN A 30 -2.97 -54.19 -13.61
N ALA A 31 -2.01 -54.24 -12.68
CA ALA A 31 -0.76 -54.97 -12.85
C ALA A 31 -0.95 -56.46 -13.16
N ALA A 32 -1.88 -57.16 -12.50
CA ALA A 32 -2.11 -58.59 -12.70
C ALA A 32 -2.53 -58.95 -14.14
N ASN A 33 -3.45 -58.18 -14.72
CA ASN A 33 -3.92 -58.39 -16.10
C ASN A 33 -2.86 -58.01 -17.13
N ALA A 34 -2.11 -56.92 -16.88
CA ALA A 34 -0.98 -56.55 -17.72
C ALA A 34 0.11 -57.63 -17.72
N GLN A 35 0.45 -58.16 -16.53
CA GLN A 35 1.44 -59.22 -16.38
C GLN A 35 1.06 -60.47 -17.17
N ARG A 36 -0.17 -60.95 -17.00
CA ARG A 36 -0.69 -62.12 -17.72
C ARG A 36 -0.58 -61.96 -19.24
N LEU A 37 -1.02 -60.81 -19.77
CA LEU A 37 -0.94 -60.54 -21.22
C LEU A 37 0.51 -60.48 -21.72
N LEU A 38 1.43 -59.88 -20.96
CA LEU A 38 2.85 -59.77 -21.32
C LEU A 38 3.62 -61.10 -21.23
N GLU A 39 3.11 -62.08 -20.48
CA GLU A 39 3.65 -63.44 -20.37
C GLU A 39 3.11 -64.36 -21.48
N GLU A 40 1.81 -64.30 -21.76
CA GLU A 40 1.15 -65.16 -22.77
C GLU A 40 1.52 -64.76 -24.21
N MET A 41 1.83 -63.48 -24.45
CA MET A 41 2.08 -62.98 -25.81
C MET A 41 3.39 -63.48 -26.44
N LYS A 42 3.33 -63.81 -27.74
CA LYS A 42 4.45 -64.32 -28.54
C LYS A 42 4.79 -63.36 -29.68
N PRO A 43 5.48 -62.23 -29.41
CA PRO A 43 5.83 -61.24 -30.42
C PRO A 43 6.77 -61.84 -31.47
N THR A 44 6.41 -61.69 -32.75
CA THR A 44 7.12 -62.30 -33.87
C THR A 44 8.20 -61.36 -34.40
N SER A 45 7.94 -60.06 -34.43
CA SER A 45 8.88 -59.02 -34.89
C SER A 45 9.82 -58.49 -33.80
N ILE A 46 10.93 -57.88 -34.22
CA ILE A 46 11.87 -57.19 -33.31
C ILE A 46 11.18 -56.01 -32.60
N ALA A 47 10.35 -55.25 -33.33
CA ALA A 47 9.62 -54.10 -32.79
C ALA A 47 8.68 -54.51 -31.65
N GLU A 48 7.84 -55.52 -31.86
CA GLU A 48 6.91 -56.02 -30.83
C GLU A 48 7.64 -56.59 -29.60
N ARG A 49 8.78 -57.26 -29.79
CA ARG A 49 9.61 -57.75 -28.67
C ARG A 49 10.13 -56.61 -27.80
N ARG A 50 10.51 -55.48 -28.41
CA ARG A 50 11.01 -54.30 -27.69
C ARG A 50 9.87 -53.54 -27.02
N GLU A 51 8.74 -53.36 -27.69
CA GLU A 51 7.54 -52.76 -27.12
C GLU A 51 7.06 -53.56 -25.89
N ARG A 52 6.98 -54.90 -26.01
CA ARG A 52 6.73 -55.79 -24.87
C ARG A 52 7.72 -55.55 -23.73
N ARG A 53 8.99 -55.32 -24.02
CA ARG A 53 10.04 -55.10 -23.00
C ARG A 53 9.88 -53.74 -22.31
N VAL A 54 9.48 -52.68 -23.04
CA VAL A 54 9.12 -51.38 -22.44
C VAL A 54 7.93 -51.55 -21.50
N LEU A 55 6.87 -52.23 -21.94
CA LEU A 55 5.69 -52.49 -21.11
C LEU A 55 6.03 -53.33 -19.87
N ARG A 56 6.96 -54.30 -19.97
CA ARG A 56 7.47 -55.03 -18.80
C ARG A 56 8.20 -54.11 -17.83
N GLY A 57 9.05 -53.21 -18.31
CA GLY A 57 9.70 -52.22 -17.44
C GLY A 57 8.69 -51.33 -16.71
N ARG A 58 7.68 -50.82 -17.43
CA ARG A 58 6.58 -50.04 -16.83
C ARG A 58 5.74 -50.84 -15.83
N LEU A 59 5.50 -52.12 -16.10
CA LEU A 59 4.82 -53.02 -15.16
C LEU A 59 5.61 -53.18 -13.85
N GLU A 60 6.94 -53.33 -13.92
CA GLU A 60 7.78 -53.42 -12.71
C GLU A 60 7.72 -52.12 -11.89
N LEU A 61 7.62 -50.94 -12.53
CA LEU A 61 7.40 -49.66 -11.82
C LEU A 61 6.07 -49.62 -11.07
N ILE A 62 4.99 -50.12 -11.66
CA ILE A 62 3.68 -50.21 -10.98
C ILE A 62 3.73 -51.21 -9.83
N LEU A 63 4.47 -52.31 -10.01
CA LEU A 63 4.68 -53.33 -8.98
C LEU A 63 5.66 -52.89 -7.87
N GLN A 64 6.12 -51.64 -7.86
CA GLN A 64 7.07 -51.10 -6.88
C GLN A 64 8.39 -51.88 -6.86
N ARG A 65 8.90 -52.24 -8.04
CA ARG A 65 10.18 -52.95 -8.24
C ARG A 65 11.12 -52.17 -9.16
N PRO A 66 11.51 -50.95 -8.78
CA PRO A 66 12.24 -50.03 -9.64
C PRO A 66 13.61 -50.57 -10.10
N GLU A 67 14.32 -51.39 -9.31
CA GLU A 67 15.60 -51.98 -9.72
C GLU A 67 15.45 -52.94 -10.91
N ARG A 68 14.36 -53.71 -10.93
CA ARG A 68 14.01 -54.59 -12.07
C ARG A 68 13.60 -53.79 -13.28
N ALA A 69 12.88 -52.69 -13.07
CA ALA A 69 12.52 -51.76 -14.14
C ALA A 69 13.78 -51.15 -14.78
N ILE A 70 14.72 -50.64 -13.98
CA ILE A 70 16.00 -50.07 -14.44
C ILE A 70 16.77 -51.09 -15.29
N SER A 71 16.97 -52.31 -14.77
CA SER A 71 17.67 -53.37 -15.52
C SER A 71 16.99 -53.68 -16.86
N THR A 72 15.65 -53.67 -16.88
CA THR A 72 14.84 -53.90 -18.09
C THR A 72 15.03 -52.79 -19.11
N PHE A 73 15.02 -51.53 -18.69
CA PHE A 73 15.18 -50.35 -19.55
C PHE A 73 16.63 -50.14 -20.00
N GLN A 74 17.62 -50.29 -19.13
CA GLN A 74 19.04 -50.19 -19.49
C GLN A 74 19.43 -51.19 -20.59
N ALA A 75 18.85 -52.40 -20.55
CA ALA A 75 19.07 -53.39 -21.60
C ALA A 75 18.48 -52.97 -22.97
N LEU A 76 17.49 -52.07 -22.99
CA LEU A 76 16.99 -51.46 -24.22
C LEU A 76 17.95 -50.38 -24.74
N LEU A 77 18.60 -49.63 -23.84
CA LEU A 77 19.59 -48.59 -24.18
C LEU A 77 20.87 -49.17 -24.79
N LYS A 78 21.35 -50.33 -24.33
CA LYS A 78 22.61 -50.97 -24.81
C LYS A 78 22.59 -51.43 -26.27
N ARG A 79 21.45 -51.44 -26.96
CA ARG A 79 21.32 -51.89 -28.37
C ARG A 79 20.49 -50.90 -29.21
N PRO A 80 20.89 -49.63 -29.32
CA PRO A 80 20.04 -48.57 -29.87
C PRO A 80 19.77 -48.74 -31.37
N GLU A 81 20.75 -49.19 -32.16
CA GLU A 81 20.69 -49.33 -33.63
C GLU A 81 19.59 -50.27 -34.17
N ARG A 82 19.01 -51.12 -33.32
CA ARG A 82 18.00 -52.12 -33.71
C ARG A 82 16.59 -51.78 -33.23
N GLY A 83 16.35 -50.54 -32.80
CA GLY A 83 15.14 -50.13 -32.08
C GLY A 83 14.53 -48.85 -32.65
N GLY A 84 13.21 -48.69 -32.49
CA GLY A 84 12.55 -47.44 -32.85
C GLY A 84 12.82 -46.35 -31.83
N HIS A 85 12.96 -45.10 -32.28
CA HIS A 85 13.21 -43.92 -31.46
C HIS A 85 12.26 -43.80 -30.25
N ALA A 86 10.95 -44.02 -30.45
CA ALA A 86 9.95 -44.00 -29.37
C ALA A 86 10.24 -45.01 -28.23
N THR A 87 10.83 -46.18 -28.53
CA THR A 87 11.21 -47.18 -27.52
C THR A 87 12.39 -46.67 -26.66
N LEU A 88 13.31 -45.93 -27.26
CA LEU A 88 14.46 -45.34 -26.59
C LEU A 88 13.99 -44.28 -25.58
N ILE A 89 13.16 -43.35 -26.04
CA ILE A 89 12.58 -42.28 -25.21
C ILE A 89 11.73 -42.84 -24.06
N ALA A 90 10.94 -43.88 -24.32
CA ALA A 90 10.18 -44.56 -23.28
C ALA A 90 11.08 -45.26 -22.25
N ALA A 91 12.23 -45.80 -22.67
CA ALA A 91 13.19 -46.42 -21.75
C ALA A 91 13.89 -45.38 -20.87
N LEU A 92 14.31 -44.24 -21.44
CA LEU A 92 14.88 -43.11 -20.69
C LEU A 92 13.89 -42.58 -19.65
N SER A 93 12.65 -42.34 -20.07
CA SER A 93 11.57 -41.89 -19.17
C SER A 93 11.31 -42.88 -18.03
N GLY A 94 11.34 -44.18 -18.34
CA GLY A 94 11.16 -45.24 -17.35
C GLY A 94 12.33 -45.37 -16.38
N ILE A 95 13.57 -45.09 -16.80
CA ILE A 95 14.74 -45.03 -15.91
C ILE A 95 14.61 -43.85 -14.95
N ALA A 96 14.27 -42.66 -15.46
CA ALA A 96 14.05 -41.49 -14.63
C ALA A 96 12.97 -41.75 -13.55
N GLU A 97 11.83 -42.33 -13.93
CA GLU A 97 10.75 -42.68 -12.99
C GLU A 97 11.20 -43.72 -11.95
N ALA A 98 11.99 -44.72 -12.35
CA ALA A 98 12.52 -45.72 -11.43
C ALA A 98 13.47 -45.10 -10.39
N HIS A 99 14.34 -44.18 -10.80
CA HIS A 99 15.25 -43.48 -9.91
C HIS A 99 14.53 -42.54 -8.94
N LEU A 100 13.44 -41.91 -9.39
CA LEU A 100 12.54 -41.16 -8.50
C LEU A 100 11.89 -42.07 -7.44
N GLN A 101 11.41 -43.26 -7.81
CA GLN A 101 10.88 -44.25 -6.85
C GLN A 101 11.94 -44.72 -5.85
N LEU A 102 13.18 -44.93 -6.32
CA LEU A 102 14.32 -45.31 -5.48
C LEU A 102 14.90 -44.18 -4.64
N LYS A 103 14.47 -42.93 -4.85
CA LYS A 103 15.07 -41.73 -4.24
C LYS A 103 16.58 -41.62 -4.54
N THR A 104 16.97 -41.95 -5.78
CA THR A 104 18.33 -41.82 -6.30
C THR A 104 18.36 -40.97 -7.58
N PRO A 105 17.85 -39.72 -7.53
CA PRO A 105 17.72 -38.87 -8.71
C PRO A 105 19.05 -38.59 -9.40
N GLU A 106 20.16 -38.50 -8.65
CA GLU A 106 21.53 -38.24 -9.15
C GLU A 106 22.12 -39.39 -9.99
N ALA A 107 21.47 -40.55 -10.06
CA ALA A 107 21.83 -41.62 -10.99
C ALA A 107 20.86 -41.69 -12.19
N GLY A 108 19.69 -41.07 -12.05
CA GLY A 108 18.70 -40.99 -13.11
C GLY A 108 18.99 -39.85 -14.07
N ASP A 109 19.46 -38.71 -13.56
CA ASP A 109 19.83 -37.52 -14.35
C ASP A 109 21.02 -37.82 -15.28
N ASP A 110 22.07 -38.48 -14.79
CA ASP A 110 23.26 -38.90 -15.56
C ASP A 110 22.88 -39.55 -16.91
N VAL A 111 21.87 -40.44 -16.88
CA VAL A 111 21.41 -41.18 -18.07
C VAL A 111 20.72 -40.26 -19.07
N LEU A 112 19.94 -39.29 -18.58
CA LEU A 112 19.22 -38.33 -19.41
C LEU A 112 20.15 -37.24 -19.94
N GLU A 113 21.07 -36.75 -19.10
CA GLU A 113 22.11 -35.79 -19.47
C GLU A 113 23.00 -36.34 -20.58
N GLN A 114 23.45 -37.60 -20.45
CA GLN A 114 24.23 -38.27 -21.49
C GLN A 114 23.48 -38.35 -22.82
N PHE A 115 22.18 -38.65 -22.80
CA PHE A 115 21.36 -38.69 -24.02
C PHE A 115 21.25 -37.30 -24.67
N ILE A 116 20.95 -36.26 -23.88
CA ILE A 116 20.86 -34.87 -24.37
C ILE A 116 22.21 -34.41 -24.95
N ASP A 117 23.32 -34.79 -24.34
CA ASP A 117 24.66 -34.44 -24.79
C ASP A 117 24.97 -34.98 -26.20
N LEU A 118 24.58 -36.25 -26.44
CA LEU A 118 24.80 -36.95 -27.70
C LEU A 118 23.79 -36.58 -28.80
N HIS A 119 22.61 -36.08 -28.43
CA HIS A 119 21.50 -35.84 -29.36
C HIS A 119 20.94 -34.39 -29.25
N PRO A 120 21.72 -33.37 -29.65
CA PRO A 120 21.38 -31.96 -29.41
C PRO A 120 20.20 -31.40 -30.22
N ALA A 121 19.75 -32.13 -31.24
CA ALA A 121 18.64 -31.74 -32.13
C ALA A 121 17.51 -32.79 -32.16
N ASP A 122 17.43 -33.63 -31.13
CA ASP A 122 16.41 -34.67 -31.04
C ASP A 122 14.99 -34.08 -30.93
N LEU A 123 14.01 -34.73 -31.56
CA LEU A 123 12.64 -34.23 -31.61
C LEU A 123 11.93 -34.36 -30.24
N ASP A 124 12.34 -35.32 -29.42
CA ASP A 124 11.76 -35.61 -28.11
C ASP A 124 12.53 -34.93 -26.95
N LEU A 125 13.45 -34.00 -27.26
CA LEU A 125 14.09 -33.14 -26.24
C LEU A 125 13.09 -32.50 -25.26
N PRO A 126 11.91 -31.96 -25.66
CA PRO A 126 10.96 -31.40 -24.70
C PRO A 126 10.56 -32.39 -23.60
N LEU A 127 10.35 -33.66 -23.97
CA LEU A 127 9.96 -34.71 -23.03
C LEU A 127 11.13 -35.11 -22.12
N ILE A 128 12.33 -35.24 -22.68
CA ILE A 128 13.51 -35.63 -21.91
C ILE A 128 13.92 -34.53 -20.92
N PHE A 129 13.92 -33.26 -21.34
CA PHE A 129 14.18 -32.15 -20.42
C PHE A 129 13.13 -32.03 -19.31
N ALA A 130 11.85 -32.30 -19.60
CA ALA A 130 10.82 -32.34 -18.57
C ALA A 130 11.10 -33.42 -17.51
N LYS A 131 11.55 -34.61 -17.95
CA LYS A 131 11.94 -35.70 -17.03
C LYS A 131 13.21 -35.39 -16.25
N LEU A 132 14.18 -34.71 -16.88
CA LEU A 132 15.37 -34.24 -16.20
C LEU A 132 15.02 -33.22 -15.10
N ASP A 133 14.09 -32.30 -15.34
CA ASP A 133 13.64 -31.35 -14.33
C ASP A 133 12.91 -32.02 -13.15
N ASP A 134 12.17 -33.11 -13.38
CA ASP A 134 11.57 -33.92 -12.31
C ASP A 134 12.68 -34.49 -11.38
N LEU A 135 13.79 -34.96 -11.95
CA LEU A 135 14.96 -35.47 -11.21
C LEU A 135 15.68 -34.35 -10.45
N TYR A 136 15.99 -33.23 -11.11
CA TYR A 136 16.60 -32.06 -10.48
C TYR A 136 15.76 -31.46 -9.34
N ARG A 137 14.45 -31.71 -9.28
CA ARG A 137 13.60 -31.31 -8.14
C ARG A 137 13.74 -32.25 -6.95
N ALA A 138 14.06 -33.50 -7.18
CA ALA A 138 14.19 -34.53 -6.16
C ALA A 138 15.62 -34.60 -5.56
N GLU A 139 16.59 -33.99 -6.22
CA GLU A 139 17.99 -33.94 -5.76
C GLU A 139 18.17 -33.20 -4.44
N HIS A 140 19.11 -33.71 -3.64
CA HIS A 140 19.53 -33.03 -2.40
C HIS A 140 20.44 -31.83 -2.68
N LYS A 141 21.20 -31.89 -3.78
CA LYS A 141 22.08 -30.81 -4.25
C LYS A 141 21.79 -30.55 -5.71
N LEU A 142 21.15 -29.41 -5.99
CA LEU A 142 20.81 -28.99 -7.35
C LEU A 142 22.05 -28.96 -8.26
N SER A 143 22.14 -29.91 -9.20
CA SER A 143 23.13 -29.87 -10.26
C SER A 143 22.74 -28.83 -11.32
N ARG A 144 23.60 -27.85 -11.58
CA ARG A 144 23.40 -26.80 -12.62
C ARG A 144 24.40 -26.88 -13.76
N ASN A 145 25.44 -27.70 -13.61
CA ASN A 145 26.64 -27.64 -14.44
C ASN A 145 26.35 -28.03 -15.89
N GLU A 146 25.54 -29.07 -16.10
CA GLU A 146 25.20 -29.54 -17.45
C GLU A 146 24.28 -28.57 -18.19
N LEU A 147 23.25 -28.05 -17.52
CA LEU A 147 22.41 -26.99 -18.09
C LEU A 147 23.24 -25.75 -18.47
N GLU A 148 24.15 -25.28 -17.60
CA GLU A 148 25.04 -24.17 -17.92
C GLU A 148 25.97 -24.47 -19.10
N LYS A 149 26.53 -25.69 -19.14
CA LYS A 149 27.37 -26.17 -20.24
C LYS A 149 26.60 -26.15 -21.56
N TRP A 150 25.36 -26.61 -21.59
CA TRP A 150 24.51 -26.58 -22.79
C TRP A 150 24.12 -25.16 -23.22
N VAL A 151 23.88 -24.24 -22.28
CA VAL A 151 23.60 -22.82 -22.60
C VAL A 151 24.79 -22.12 -23.26
N ARG A 152 26.03 -22.57 -23.00
CA ARG A 152 27.27 -22.03 -23.61
C ARG A 152 27.60 -22.62 -24.99
N ARG A 153 26.89 -23.66 -25.44
CA ARG A 153 27.07 -24.26 -26.77
C ARG A 153 26.49 -23.36 -27.88
N PRO A 154 26.84 -23.58 -29.16
CA PRO A 154 26.19 -22.91 -30.30
C PRO A 154 24.66 -23.08 -30.31
N GLU A 155 23.95 -22.23 -31.05
CA GLU A 155 22.49 -22.29 -31.16
C GLU A 155 22.04 -23.62 -31.81
N GLU A 156 21.37 -24.46 -31.00
CA GLU A 156 20.78 -25.74 -31.36
C GLU A 156 19.52 -25.94 -30.50
N PRO A 157 18.56 -26.83 -30.86
CA PRO A 157 17.35 -27.05 -30.07
C PRO A 157 17.62 -27.33 -28.59
N ARG A 158 18.65 -28.12 -28.25
CA ARG A 158 19.12 -28.35 -26.87
C ARG A 158 19.40 -27.06 -26.10
N ARG A 159 20.06 -26.08 -26.72
CA ARG A 159 20.40 -24.81 -26.06
C ARG A 159 19.14 -24.06 -25.63
N THR A 160 18.11 -24.07 -26.48
CA THR A 160 16.82 -23.44 -26.21
C THR A 160 16.15 -24.08 -24.99
N PHE A 161 16.06 -25.41 -24.93
CA PHE A 161 15.51 -26.08 -23.75
C PHE A 161 16.39 -25.91 -22.51
N ALA A 162 17.72 -25.98 -22.64
CA ALA A 162 18.64 -25.75 -21.54
C ALA A 162 18.46 -24.36 -20.92
N ARG A 163 18.24 -23.29 -21.72
CA ARG A 163 17.91 -21.95 -21.21
C ARG A 163 16.63 -21.95 -20.39
N TRP A 164 15.56 -22.56 -20.91
CA TRP A 164 14.27 -22.62 -20.19
C TRP A 164 14.40 -23.36 -18.86
N TYR A 165 14.97 -24.56 -18.86
CA TYR A 165 15.07 -25.37 -17.65
C TYR A 165 16.10 -24.83 -16.65
N LEU A 166 17.17 -24.17 -17.12
CA LEU A 166 18.06 -23.43 -16.23
C LEU A 166 17.36 -22.23 -15.61
N ALA A 167 16.50 -21.51 -16.34
CA ALA A 167 15.71 -20.42 -15.76
C ALA A 167 14.80 -20.92 -14.63
N ARG A 168 14.15 -22.08 -14.79
CA ARG A 168 13.36 -22.73 -13.72
C ARG A 168 14.21 -23.07 -12.50
N LEU A 169 15.42 -23.61 -12.73
CA LEU A 169 16.36 -23.94 -11.67
C LEU A 169 16.80 -22.68 -10.89
N GLU A 170 17.08 -21.59 -11.60
CA GLU A 170 17.49 -20.32 -11.02
C GLU A 170 16.36 -19.64 -10.23
N ILE A 171 15.10 -19.75 -10.67
CA ILE A 171 13.92 -19.35 -9.88
C ILE A 171 13.86 -20.13 -8.57
N ARG A 172 14.02 -21.47 -8.63
CA ARG A 172 14.03 -22.32 -7.43
C ARG A 172 15.17 -21.96 -6.46
N ALA A 173 16.30 -21.52 -6.99
CA ALA A 173 17.43 -21.03 -6.21
C ALA A 173 17.30 -19.58 -5.72
N GLY A 174 16.19 -18.89 -6.02
CA GLY A 174 15.96 -17.48 -5.66
C GLY A 174 16.75 -16.46 -6.50
N ARG A 175 17.46 -16.91 -7.55
CA ARG A 175 18.31 -16.07 -8.42
C ARG A 175 17.49 -15.46 -9.56
N ARG A 176 16.57 -14.57 -9.21
CA ARG A 176 15.56 -13.99 -10.13
C ARG A 176 16.15 -13.29 -11.36
N GLU A 177 17.18 -12.45 -11.19
CA GLU A 177 17.79 -11.74 -12.33
C GLU A 177 18.42 -12.69 -13.34
N ARG A 178 19.10 -13.73 -12.86
CA ARG A 178 19.69 -14.74 -13.75
C ARG A 178 18.61 -15.52 -14.52
N ALA A 179 17.50 -15.87 -13.86
CA ALA A 179 16.38 -16.51 -14.52
C ALA A 179 15.78 -15.62 -15.62
N ARG A 180 15.64 -14.31 -15.36
CA ARG A 180 15.16 -13.34 -16.33
C ARG A 180 16.06 -13.22 -17.56
N GLU A 181 17.38 -13.16 -17.35
CA GLU A 181 18.35 -13.15 -18.44
C GLU A 181 18.18 -14.38 -19.34
N LEU A 182 18.05 -15.56 -18.74
CA LEU A 182 17.90 -16.83 -19.47
C LEU A 182 16.59 -16.88 -20.26
N PHE A 183 15.48 -16.40 -19.71
CA PHE A 183 14.22 -16.27 -20.43
C PHE A 183 14.27 -15.21 -21.55
N SER A 184 14.96 -14.11 -21.32
CA SER A 184 15.17 -13.07 -22.35
C SER A 184 16.00 -13.60 -23.51
N ASP A 185 17.04 -14.38 -23.21
CA ASP A 185 17.86 -15.07 -24.21
C ASP A 185 17.06 -16.13 -24.98
N LEU A 186 16.17 -16.86 -24.28
CA LEU A 186 15.23 -17.80 -24.89
C LEU A 186 14.33 -17.08 -25.90
N ARG A 187 13.76 -15.91 -25.54
CA ARG A 187 12.87 -15.12 -26.41
C ARG A 187 13.57 -14.68 -27.70
N ARG A 188 14.85 -14.31 -27.60
CA ARG A 188 15.71 -13.86 -28.72
C ARG A 188 16.18 -14.98 -29.65
N THR A 189 15.99 -16.25 -29.31
CA THR A 189 16.45 -17.35 -30.18
C THR A 189 15.73 -17.35 -31.52
N HIS A 190 16.50 -17.64 -32.59
CA HIS A 190 15.98 -17.83 -33.94
C HIS A 190 15.37 -19.23 -34.15
N ILE A 191 15.68 -20.19 -33.28
CA ILE A 191 15.13 -21.55 -33.36
C ILE A 191 13.73 -21.56 -32.76
N LYS A 192 12.71 -21.40 -33.61
CA LYS A 192 11.31 -21.53 -33.20
C LYS A 192 10.89 -22.99 -33.20
N SER A 193 10.39 -23.47 -32.07
CA SER A 193 9.83 -24.82 -31.91
C SER A 193 8.42 -24.73 -31.35
N PRO A 194 7.48 -25.58 -31.81
CA PRO A 194 6.11 -25.61 -31.28
C PRO A 194 6.05 -26.06 -29.81
N ALA A 195 7.15 -26.53 -29.24
CA ALA A 195 7.26 -26.92 -27.84
C ALA A 195 7.69 -25.77 -26.89
N ILE A 196 7.99 -24.58 -27.41
CA ILE A 196 8.43 -23.41 -26.62
C ILE A 196 7.31 -22.53 -26.05
N PRO A 197 6.08 -22.44 -26.60
CA PRO A 197 5.02 -21.62 -26.01
C PRO A 197 4.77 -21.84 -24.50
N PRO A 198 4.86 -23.06 -23.92
CA PRO A 198 4.82 -23.24 -22.47
C PRO A 198 5.91 -22.48 -21.70
N ALA A 199 7.11 -22.36 -22.26
CA ALA A 199 8.21 -21.60 -21.67
C ALA A 199 7.90 -20.10 -21.64
N PHE A 200 7.26 -19.57 -22.69
CA PHE A 200 6.83 -18.18 -22.72
C PHE A 200 5.68 -17.93 -21.74
N LEU A 201 4.75 -18.88 -21.58
CA LEU A 201 3.73 -18.79 -20.54
C LEU A 201 4.35 -18.74 -19.13
N GLU A 202 5.34 -19.59 -18.83
CA GLU A 202 6.06 -19.56 -17.55
C GLU A 202 6.82 -18.23 -17.37
N PHE A 203 7.46 -17.71 -18.41
CA PHE A 203 8.15 -16.42 -18.36
C PHE A 203 7.18 -15.26 -18.12
N ALA A 204 6.05 -15.24 -18.82
CA ALA A 204 5.00 -14.24 -18.63
C ALA A 204 4.46 -14.25 -17.18
N GLN A 205 4.22 -15.43 -16.61
CA GLN A 205 3.81 -15.58 -15.21
C GLN A 205 4.88 -15.06 -14.24
N PHE A 206 6.16 -15.31 -14.53
CA PHE A 206 7.29 -14.81 -13.75
C PHE A 206 7.37 -13.27 -13.77
N GLU A 207 7.26 -12.63 -14.95
CA GLU A 207 7.25 -11.16 -15.07
C GLU A 207 5.99 -10.53 -14.46
N MET A 208 4.84 -11.23 -14.53
CA MET A 208 3.59 -10.77 -13.94
C MET A 208 3.68 -10.68 -12.41
N GLN A 209 4.35 -11.64 -11.77
CA GLN A 209 4.63 -11.61 -10.33
C GLN A 209 5.48 -10.39 -9.93
N ASP A 210 6.40 -9.97 -10.79
CA ASP A 210 7.21 -8.76 -10.60
C ASP A 210 6.50 -7.47 -11.08
N ARG A 211 5.20 -7.56 -11.37
CA ARG A 211 4.32 -6.45 -11.82
C ARG A 211 4.79 -5.76 -13.11
N ARG A 212 5.56 -6.45 -13.95
CA ARG A 212 6.03 -5.94 -15.25
C ARG A 212 5.02 -6.25 -16.35
N PHE A 213 3.85 -5.63 -16.25
CA PHE A 213 2.67 -6.01 -17.03
C PHE A 213 2.83 -5.84 -18.55
N ASP A 214 3.53 -4.80 -19.01
CA ASP A 214 3.76 -4.59 -20.44
C ASP A 214 4.64 -5.67 -21.06
N GLU A 215 5.69 -6.08 -20.35
CA GLU A 215 6.57 -7.15 -20.78
C GLU A 215 5.83 -8.50 -20.78
N THR A 216 5.02 -8.77 -19.74
CA THR A 216 4.12 -9.94 -19.69
C THR A 216 3.22 -10.01 -20.93
N ILE A 217 2.57 -8.90 -21.32
CA ILE A 217 1.69 -8.86 -22.49
C ILE A 217 2.48 -9.15 -23.77
N ALA A 218 3.64 -8.53 -23.96
CA ALA A 218 4.49 -8.75 -25.13
C ALA A 218 4.95 -10.21 -25.26
N ILE A 219 5.33 -10.86 -24.15
CA ILE A 219 5.70 -12.28 -24.13
C ILE A 219 4.53 -13.17 -24.53
N LEU A 220 3.31 -12.87 -24.04
CA LEU A 220 2.10 -13.64 -24.36
C LEU A 220 1.69 -13.48 -25.83
N ASP A 221 1.81 -12.29 -26.40
CA ASP A 221 1.57 -12.04 -27.82
C ASP A 221 2.54 -12.83 -28.70
N GLU A 222 3.82 -12.86 -28.34
CA GLU A 222 4.79 -13.71 -29.04
C GLU A 222 4.48 -15.20 -28.91
N ALA A 223 3.99 -15.64 -27.75
CA ALA A 223 3.57 -17.03 -27.56
C ALA A 223 2.40 -17.40 -28.48
N ARG A 224 1.46 -16.48 -28.74
CA ARG A 224 0.35 -16.68 -29.69
C ARG A 224 0.82 -16.83 -31.13
N LEU A 225 1.83 -16.06 -31.54
CA LEU A 225 2.41 -16.12 -32.88
C LEU A 225 3.06 -17.48 -33.21
N LEU A 226 3.35 -18.29 -32.19
CA LEU A 226 3.86 -19.65 -32.36
C LEU A 226 2.74 -20.70 -32.56
N HIS A 227 1.48 -20.27 -32.65
CA HIS A 227 0.30 -21.10 -32.88
C HIS A 227 0.19 -22.32 -31.93
N PRO A 228 0.14 -22.09 -30.60
CA PRO A 228 0.00 -23.15 -29.62
C PRO A 228 -1.34 -23.89 -29.79
N GLY A 229 -1.39 -25.15 -29.32
CA GLY A 229 -2.63 -25.92 -29.29
C GLY A 229 -3.73 -25.25 -28.45
N PRO A 230 -5.01 -25.62 -28.66
CA PRO A 230 -6.17 -24.89 -28.14
C PRO A 230 -6.18 -24.75 -26.61
N ASP A 231 -5.77 -25.78 -25.87
CA ASP A 231 -5.73 -25.75 -24.41
C ASP A 231 -4.71 -24.74 -23.87
N LEU A 232 -3.56 -24.63 -24.53
CA LEU A 232 -2.51 -23.69 -24.15
C LEU A 232 -2.85 -22.27 -24.60
N LEU A 233 -3.45 -22.12 -25.78
CA LEU A 233 -3.95 -20.83 -26.25
C LEU A 233 -4.98 -20.25 -25.27
N ALA A 234 -5.94 -21.07 -24.81
CA ALA A 234 -6.93 -20.64 -23.82
C ALA A 234 -6.29 -20.15 -22.50
N ARG A 235 -5.17 -20.77 -22.07
CA ARG A 235 -4.40 -20.32 -20.89
C ARG A 235 -3.67 -19.00 -21.14
N ILE A 236 -3.07 -18.84 -22.32
CA ILE A 236 -2.40 -17.61 -22.74
C ILE A 236 -3.39 -16.45 -22.80
N ASP A 237 -4.56 -16.67 -23.38
CA ASP A 237 -5.62 -15.66 -23.50
C ASP A 237 -6.16 -15.23 -22.14
N PHE A 238 -6.42 -16.21 -21.27
CA PHE A 238 -6.89 -15.92 -19.92
C PHE A 238 -5.84 -15.15 -19.08
N LEU A 239 -4.56 -15.51 -19.19
CA LEU A 239 -3.46 -14.80 -18.50
C LEU A 239 -3.25 -13.39 -19.05
N SER A 240 -3.39 -13.22 -20.37
CA SER A 240 -3.29 -11.91 -21.02
C SER A 240 -4.42 -10.99 -20.55
N ALA A 241 -5.67 -11.47 -20.50
CA ALA A 241 -6.80 -10.72 -19.96
C ALA A 241 -6.59 -10.34 -18.48
N GLN A 242 -6.10 -11.26 -17.65
CA GLN A 242 -5.73 -10.95 -16.25
C GLN A 242 -4.63 -9.89 -16.16
N THR A 243 -3.63 -9.97 -17.02
CA THR A 243 -2.51 -9.02 -17.04
C THR A 243 -3.00 -7.61 -17.39
N HIS A 244 -3.90 -7.48 -18.38
CA HIS A 244 -4.56 -6.21 -18.67
C HIS A 244 -5.35 -5.68 -17.47
N TYR A 245 -6.06 -6.54 -16.74
CA TYR A 245 -6.81 -6.14 -15.55
C TYR A 245 -5.88 -5.62 -14.44
N LEU A 246 -4.80 -6.33 -14.14
CA LEU A 246 -3.80 -5.92 -13.14
C LEU A 246 -3.06 -4.64 -13.54
N ALA A 247 -2.86 -4.42 -14.83
CA ALA A 247 -2.34 -3.17 -15.40
C ALA A 247 -3.36 -2.00 -15.39
N LYS A 248 -4.55 -2.20 -14.79
CA LYS A 248 -5.67 -1.24 -14.77
C LYS A 248 -6.21 -0.86 -16.15
N ARG A 249 -5.95 -1.69 -17.17
CA ARG A 249 -6.49 -1.54 -18.54
C ARG A 249 -7.84 -2.24 -18.64
N PHE A 250 -8.82 -1.73 -17.89
CA PHE A 250 -10.10 -2.41 -17.68
C PHE A 250 -10.91 -2.59 -18.97
N ASP A 251 -10.85 -1.66 -19.93
CA ASP A 251 -11.54 -1.82 -21.22
C ASP A 251 -11.05 -3.07 -21.99
N SER A 252 -9.73 -3.18 -22.19
CA SER A 252 -9.11 -4.31 -22.90
C SER A 252 -9.31 -5.62 -22.14
N ALA A 253 -9.17 -5.60 -20.81
CA ALA A 253 -9.35 -6.77 -19.98
C ALA A 253 -10.78 -7.31 -20.05
N THR A 254 -11.76 -6.42 -19.89
CA THR A 254 -13.18 -6.78 -19.87
C THR A 254 -13.60 -7.37 -21.21
N ALA A 255 -13.23 -6.72 -22.32
CA ALA A 255 -13.53 -7.23 -23.66
C ALA A 255 -12.90 -8.61 -23.91
N ALA A 256 -11.64 -8.83 -23.48
CA ALA A 256 -10.99 -10.13 -23.60
C ALA A 256 -11.66 -11.20 -22.73
N PHE A 257 -12.07 -10.86 -21.51
CA PHE A 257 -12.80 -11.79 -20.63
C PHE A 257 -14.18 -12.13 -21.19
N GLU A 258 -14.92 -11.18 -21.76
CA GLU A 258 -16.19 -11.47 -22.43
C GLU A 258 -16.01 -12.43 -23.61
N GLN A 259 -14.97 -12.23 -24.42
CA GLN A 259 -14.67 -13.15 -25.52
C GLN A 259 -14.41 -14.58 -25.02
N ILE A 260 -13.65 -14.73 -23.92
CA ILE A 260 -13.39 -16.04 -23.31
C ILE A 260 -14.67 -16.62 -22.70
N ALA A 261 -15.50 -15.80 -22.05
CA ALA A 261 -16.75 -16.22 -21.42
C ALA A 261 -17.75 -16.83 -22.40
N HIS A 262 -17.81 -16.30 -23.63
CA HIS A 262 -18.72 -16.77 -24.68
C HIS A 262 -18.08 -17.80 -25.63
N SER A 263 -16.98 -18.42 -25.22
CA SER A 263 -16.27 -19.46 -25.98
C SER A 263 -16.42 -20.84 -25.34
N ASN A 264 -15.98 -21.89 -26.04
CA ASN A 264 -15.90 -23.25 -25.48
C ASN A 264 -14.67 -23.45 -24.56
N SER A 265 -14.09 -22.37 -24.04
CA SER A 265 -12.92 -22.40 -23.17
C SER A 265 -13.24 -23.03 -21.81
N PRO A 266 -12.32 -23.81 -21.22
CA PRO A 266 -12.47 -24.28 -19.85
C PRO A 266 -12.48 -23.12 -18.83
N TRP A 267 -12.05 -21.93 -19.24
CA TRP A 267 -12.01 -20.71 -18.41
C TRP A 267 -13.27 -19.84 -18.54
N ALA A 268 -14.27 -20.24 -19.32
CA ALA A 268 -15.44 -19.41 -19.64
C ALA A 268 -16.13 -18.82 -18.39
N LYS A 269 -16.41 -19.66 -17.37
CA LYS A 269 -17.05 -19.20 -16.13
C LYS A 269 -16.18 -18.22 -15.33
N ALA A 270 -14.89 -18.50 -15.20
CA ALA A 270 -13.95 -17.62 -14.52
C ALA A 270 -13.78 -16.29 -15.26
N ALA A 271 -13.81 -16.34 -16.59
CA ALA A 271 -13.78 -15.16 -17.43
C ALA A 271 -15.06 -14.32 -17.31
N LEU A 272 -16.25 -14.94 -17.23
CA LEU A 272 -17.50 -14.21 -17.01
C LEU A 272 -17.52 -13.47 -15.67
N PHE A 273 -17.00 -14.11 -14.61
CA PHE A 273 -16.78 -13.44 -13.32
C PHE A 273 -15.84 -12.23 -13.46
N ASN A 274 -14.70 -12.41 -14.10
CA ASN A 274 -13.72 -11.33 -14.29
C ASN A 274 -14.24 -10.21 -15.20
N ALA A 275 -15.05 -10.52 -16.21
CA ALA A 275 -15.74 -9.54 -17.05
C ALA A 275 -16.73 -8.72 -16.22
N SER A 276 -17.53 -9.38 -15.37
CA SER A 276 -18.44 -8.72 -14.42
C SER A 276 -17.68 -7.73 -13.52
N SER A 277 -16.57 -8.15 -12.92
CA SER A 277 -15.70 -7.28 -12.13
C SER A 277 -15.12 -6.14 -12.97
N GLY A 278 -14.73 -6.40 -14.21
CA GLY A 278 -14.26 -5.40 -15.17
C GLY A 278 -15.30 -4.30 -15.45
N TRP A 279 -16.57 -4.68 -15.65
CA TRP A 279 -17.66 -3.71 -15.82
C TRP A 279 -17.91 -2.83 -14.59
N LEU A 280 -17.74 -3.37 -13.37
CA LEU A 280 -17.79 -2.56 -12.14
C LEU A 280 -16.66 -1.51 -12.10
N GLN A 281 -15.44 -1.89 -12.49
CA GLN A 281 -14.30 -0.98 -12.58
C GLN A 281 -14.58 0.16 -13.57
N LEU A 282 -15.09 -0.19 -14.76
CA LEU A 282 -15.51 0.76 -15.80
C LEU A 282 -16.74 1.60 -15.42
N GLY A 283 -17.44 1.27 -14.33
CA GLY A 283 -18.66 1.96 -13.90
C GLY A 283 -19.89 1.64 -14.74
N ASN A 284 -19.83 0.65 -15.64
CA ASN A 284 -20.97 0.20 -16.43
C ASN A 284 -21.81 -0.81 -15.64
N HIS A 285 -22.60 -0.29 -14.72
CA HIS A 285 -23.44 -1.09 -13.83
C HIS A 285 -24.49 -1.93 -14.59
N ALA A 286 -24.99 -1.44 -15.72
CA ALA A 286 -25.96 -2.18 -16.53
C ALA A 286 -25.36 -3.46 -17.12
N ARG A 287 -24.14 -3.40 -17.69
CA ARG A 287 -23.44 -4.59 -18.18
C ARG A 287 -23.07 -5.55 -17.05
N PHE A 288 -22.62 -5.04 -15.91
CA PHE A 288 -22.38 -5.87 -14.73
C PHE A 288 -23.63 -6.70 -14.33
N LEU A 289 -24.81 -6.09 -14.30
CA LEU A 289 -26.04 -6.81 -13.94
C LEU A 289 -26.39 -7.91 -14.96
N VAL A 290 -26.14 -7.66 -16.26
CA VAL A 290 -26.35 -8.68 -17.30
C VAL A 290 -25.44 -9.87 -17.06
N ASP A 291 -24.13 -9.64 -16.92
CA ASP A 291 -23.15 -10.71 -16.73
C ASP A 291 -23.37 -11.46 -15.39
N TYR A 292 -23.78 -10.74 -14.34
CA TYR A 292 -24.13 -11.33 -13.05
C TYR A 292 -25.34 -12.29 -13.17
N THR A 293 -26.38 -11.90 -13.90
CA THR A 293 -27.55 -12.75 -14.14
C THR A 293 -27.21 -13.95 -15.02
N GLU A 294 -26.34 -13.77 -16.02
CA GLU A 294 -25.86 -14.88 -16.83
C GLU A 294 -25.06 -15.89 -16.00
N LEU A 295 -24.17 -15.42 -15.12
CA LEU A 295 -23.41 -16.27 -14.22
C LEU A 295 -24.32 -17.10 -13.31
N GLU A 296 -25.42 -16.50 -12.83
CA GLU A 296 -26.47 -17.21 -12.08
C GLU A 296 -27.13 -18.33 -12.92
N GLN A 297 -27.49 -18.04 -14.17
CA GLN A 297 -28.14 -19.03 -15.06
C GLN A 297 -27.20 -20.18 -15.44
N GLN A 298 -25.90 -19.93 -15.57
CA GLN A 298 -24.89 -20.96 -15.86
C GLN A 298 -24.51 -21.83 -14.64
N GLY A 299 -25.22 -21.67 -13.52
CA GLY A 299 -24.95 -22.39 -12.28
C GLY A 299 -23.64 -21.96 -11.63
N GLY A 300 -23.33 -20.66 -11.66
CA GLY A 300 -22.25 -20.08 -10.87
C GLY A 300 -22.45 -20.38 -9.39
N ASP A 301 -21.38 -20.76 -8.70
CA ASP A 301 -21.47 -21.10 -7.28
C ASP A 301 -21.90 -19.89 -6.44
N GLN A 302 -22.50 -20.18 -5.28
CA GLN A 302 -23.06 -19.16 -4.40
C GLN A 302 -21.98 -18.19 -3.89
N GLU A 303 -20.75 -18.66 -3.71
CA GLU A 303 -19.62 -17.87 -3.20
C GLU A 303 -19.16 -16.82 -4.22
N THR A 304 -18.99 -17.21 -5.47
CA THR A 304 -18.63 -16.35 -6.60
C THR A 304 -19.66 -15.24 -6.78
N ARG A 305 -20.96 -15.60 -6.71
CA ARG A 305 -22.05 -14.62 -6.78
C ARG A 305 -22.05 -13.67 -5.58
N ALA A 306 -21.85 -14.18 -4.38
CA ALA A 306 -21.72 -13.38 -3.17
C ALA A 306 -20.57 -12.37 -3.30
N ASN A 307 -19.40 -12.83 -3.76
CA ASN A 307 -18.24 -11.99 -3.99
C ASN A 307 -18.54 -10.84 -4.95
N LEU A 308 -19.17 -11.08 -6.11
CA LEU A 308 -19.53 -10.00 -7.04
C LEU A 308 -20.48 -8.96 -6.44
N ARG A 309 -21.48 -9.40 -5.65
CA ARG A 309 -22.41 -8.47 -4.98
C ARG A 309 -21.75 -7.66 -3.88
N LEU A 310 -20.78 -8.23 -3.18
CA LEU A 310 -19.96 -7.48 -2.24
C LEU A 310 -19.09 -6.46 -2.97
N GLU A 311 -18.37 -6.86 -4.03
CA GLU A 311 -17.53 -5.95 -4.83
C GLU A 311 -18.34 -4.80 -5.42
N GLU A 312 -19.58 -5.05 -5.88
CA GLU A 312 -20.51 -4.02 -6.32
C GLU A 312 -20.74 -2.96 -5.22
N GLY A 313 -21.09 -3.41 -4.01
CA GLY A 313 -21.36 -2.52 -2.88
C GLY A 313 -20.11 -1.76 -2.40
N LEU A 314 -18.95 -2.43 -2.32
CA LEU A 314 -17.68 -1.81 -1.94
C LEU A 314 -17.21 -0.77 -2.97
N MET A 315 -17.35 -1.07 -4.27
CA MET A 315 -16.99 -0.13 -5.34
C MET A 315 -17.91 1.09 -5.35
N GLN A 316 -19.21 0.89 -5.12
CA GLN A 316 -20.16 1.98 -4.93
C GLN A 316 -19.77 2.85 -3.73
N ALA A 317 -19.38 2.23 -2.60
CA ALA A 317 -18.93 2.96 -1.41
C ALA A 317 -17.67 3.80 -1.69
N ALA A 318 -16.67 3.21 -2.34
CA ALA A 318 -15.42 3.87 -2.71
C ALA A 318 -15.64 5.07 -3.65
N LYS A 319 -16.67 5.03 -4.52
CA LYS A 319 -17.05 6.14 -5.42
C LYS A 319 -17.99 7.16 -4.76
N GLY A 320 -18.41 6.95 -3.52
CA GLY A 320 -19.41 7.79 -2.86
C GLY A 320 -20.81 7.69 -3.46
N ASP A 321 -21.13 6.58 -4.14
CA ASP A 321 -22.47 6.35 -4.71
C ASP A 321 -23.49 6.11 -3.58
N LYS A 322 -24.61 6.85 -3.63
CA LYS A 322 -25.71 6.74 -2.67
C LYS A 322 -26.35 5.35 -2.63
N LYS A 323 -26.16 4.53 -3.68
CA LYS A 323 -26.64 3.14 -3.74
C LYS A 323 -25.82 2.17 -2.90
N ALA A 324 -24.60 2.53 -2.48
CA ALA A 324 -23.70 1.65 -1.76
C ALA A 324 -24.33 1.00 -0.53
N GLU A 325 -25.00 1.81 0.30
CA GLU A 325 -25.67 1.35 1.52
C GLU A 325 -26.76 0.29 1.21
N VAL A 326 -27.51 0.50 0.12
CA VAL A 326 -28.57 -0.43 -0.32
C VAL A 326 -27.96 -1.74 -0.81
N SER A 327 -26.95 -1.68 -1.67
CA SER A 327 -26.28 -2.87 -2.22
C SER A 327 -25.61 -3.72 -1.14
N LEU A 328 -24.91 -3.08 -0.19
CA LEU A 328 -24.27 -3.78 0.92
C LEU A 328 -25.29 -4.44 1.86
N LYS A 329 -26.39 -3.75 2.19
CA LYS A 329 -27.50 -4.34 2.97
C LYS A 329 -28.15 -5.50 2.23
N GLN A 330 -28.30 -5.41 0.91
CA GLN A 330 -28.84 -6.48 0.09
C GLN A 330 -27.89 -7.69 0.06
N PHE A 331 -26.58 -7.48 -0.10
CA PHE A 331 -25.58 -8.56 -0.02
C PHE A 331 -25.67 -9.32 1.32
N ILE A 332 -25.74 -8.62 2.45
CA ILE A 332 -25.85 -9.24 3.77
C ILE A 332 -27.13 -10.08 3.89
N ARG A 333 -28.25 -9.58 3.35
CA ARG A 333 -29.54 -10.30 3.38
C ARG A 333 -29.52 -11.55 2.49
N ASP A 334 -28.96 -11.43 1.30
CA ASP A 334 -28.99 -12.48 0.28
C ASP A 334 -27.89 -13.54 0.55
N PHE A 335 -26.79 -13.18 1.23
CA PHE A 335 -25.64 -14.06 1.51
C PHE A 335 -25.14 -14.04 2.98
N PRO A 336 -26.01 -14.27 3.98
CA PRO A 336 -25.71 -14.03 5.40
C PRO A 336 -24.67 -14.97 6.03
N LYS A 337 -24.33 -16.08 5.37
CA LYS A 337 -23.38 -17.09 5.88
C LYS A 337 -21.98 -16.99 5.27
N THR A 338 -21.75 -16.00 4.40
CA THR A 338 -20.45 -15.87 3.74
C THR A 338 -19.42 -15.25 4.68
N PRO A 339 -18.14 -15.70 4.66
CA PRO A 339 -17.11 -15.14 5.55
C PRO A 339 -16.92 -13.62 5.39
N ARG A 340 -17.17 -13.10 4.18
CA ARG A 340 -17.01 -11.69 3.85
C ARG A 340 -18.18 -10.78 4.25
N VAL A 341 -19.19 -11.31 4.97
CA VAL A 341 -20.27 -10.47 5.58
C VAL A 341 -19.68 -9.41 6.51
N SER A 342 -18.59 -9.74 7.21
CA SER A 342 -17.85 -8.80 8.05
C SER A 342 -17.35 -7.57 7.28
N GLU A 343 -16.85 -7.73 6.06
CA GLU A 343 -16.39 -6.62 5.20
C GLU A 343 -17.55 -5.67 4.86
N ALA A 344 -18.73 -6.20 4.55
CA ALA A 344 -19.92 -5.39 4.28
C ALA A 344 -20.37 -4.57 5.51
N TRP A 345 -20.32 -5.17 6.69
CA TRP A 345 -20.62 -4.46 7.94
C TRP A 345 -19.62 -3.35 8.23
N VAL A 346 -18.33 -3.58 7.99
CA VAL A 346 -17.30 -2.53 8.15
C VAL A 346 -17.51 -1.39 7.16
N ALA A 347 -17.80 -1.72 5.88
CA ALA A 347 -18.12 -0.70 4.89
C ALA A 347 -19.37 0.11 5.24
N LEU A 348 -20.42 -0.54 5.75
CA LEU A 348 -21.62 0.16 6.26
C LEU A 348 -21.31 1.03 7.49
N ALA A 349 -20.38 0.61 8.35
CA ALA A 349 -19.95 1.44 9.47
C ALA A 349 -19.21 2.69 8.98
N GLU A 350 -18.34 2.53 7.99
CA GLU A 350 -17.57 3.64 7.39
C GLU A 350 -18.49 4.64 6.69
N LEU A 351 -19.46 4.16 5.89
CA LEU A 351 -20.49 4.99 5.26
C LEU A 351 -21.34 5.75 6.28
N ALA A 352 -21.68 5.11 7.41
CA ALA A 352 -22.43 5.75 8.48
C ALA A 352 -21.59 6.83 9.19
N PHE A 353 -20.31 6.56 9.43
CA PHE A 353 -19.38 7.50 10.07
C PHE A 353 -19.14 8.75 9.22
N HIS A 354 -18.97 8.60 7.90
CA HIS A 354 -18.76 9.71 6.97
C HIS A 354 -20.06 10.36 6.46
N ALA A 355 -21.23 9.98 6.98
CA ALA A 355 -22.49 10.63 6.64
C ALA A 355 -22.51 12.10 7.12
N SER A 356 -23.37 12.92 6.53
CA SER A 356 -23.58 14.31 6.94
C SER A 356 -25.05 14.52 7.35
N PRO A 357 -25.37 14.65 8.66
CA PRO A 357 -24.46 14.56 9.81
C PRO A 357 -23.96 13.12 10.09
N PRO A 358 -22.81 12.96 10.79
CA PRO A 358 -22.26 11.64 11.12
C PRO A 358 -23.23 10.76 11.94
N ARG A 359 -23.44 9.52 11.51
CA ARG A 359 -24.30 8.53 12.19
C ARG A 359 -23.45 7.61 13.09
N VAL A 360 -22.83 8.18 14.12
CA VAL A 360 -21.84 7.49 14.98
C VAL A 360 -22.40 6.24 15.67
N ASP A 361 -23.64 6.28 16.15
CA ASP A 361 -24.28 5.12 16.80
C ASP A 361 -24.54 3.96 15.82
N GLU A 362 -24.89 4.28 14.57
CA GLU A 362 -25.06 3.26 13.52
C GLU A 362 -23.71 2.65 13.15
N ALA A 363 -22.66 3.47 13.02
CA ALA A 363 -21.30 2.99 12.77
C ALA A 363 -20.84 2.01 13.86
N ARG A 364 -21.06 2.33 15.14
CA ARG A 364 -20.74 1.46 16.27
C ARG A 364 -21.49 0.12 16.22
N LYS A 365 -22.79 0.15 15.92
CA LYS A 365 -23.61 -1.08 15.80
C LYS A 365 -23.14 -1.95 14.64
N ASN A 366 -22.78 -1.35 13.52
CA ASN A 366 -22.28 -2.07 12.35
C ASN A 366 -20.90 -2.70 12.64
N LEU A 367 -19.99 -2.01 13.33
CA LEU A 367 -18.72 -2.59 13.78
C LEU A 367 -18.92 -3.79 14.74
N ALA A 368 -19.88 -3.70 15.67
CA ALA A 368 -20.22 -4.82 16.55
C ALA A 368 -20.71 -6.04 15.75
N ARG A 369 -21.57 -5.84 14.75
CA ARG A 369 -22.03 -6.90 13.85
C ARG A 369 -20.90 -7.51 13.02
N ALA A 370 -19.94 -6.69 12.58
CA ALA A 370 -18.75 -7.18 11.88
C ALA A 370 -17.95 -8.14 12.77
N ALA A 371 -17.75 -7.80 14.04
CA ALA A 371 -17.04 -8.63 15.01
C ALA A 371 -17.78 -9.95 15.32
N GLU A 372 -19.11 -9.93 15.37
CA GLU A 372 -19.94 -11.13 15.57
C GLU A 372 -19.96 -12.07 14.35
N SER A 373 -19.58 -11.57 13.17
CA SER A 373 -19.68 -12.29 11.89
C SER A 373 -18.40 -13.07 11.50
N ALA A 374 -17.58 -13.47 12.48
CA ALA A 374 -16.29 -14.15 12.27
C ALA A 374 -15.40 -13.43 11.23
N PRO A 375 -14.85 -12.25 11.58
CA PRO A 375 -14.28 -11.33 10.61
C PRO A 375 -13.10 -11.90 9.83
N THR A 376 -13.03 -11.56 8.54
CA THR A 376 -11.80 -11.78 7.74
C THR A 376 -10.67 -10.92 8.31
N ALA A 377 -9.41 -11.29 8.04
CA ALA A 377 -8.27 -10.51 8.52
C ALA A 377 -8.34 -9.03 8.08
N ALA A 378 -8.70 -8.80 6.81
CA ALA A 378 -8.88 -7.45 6.26
C ALA A 378 -10.05 -6.69 6.93
N ALA A 379 -11.17 -7.36 7.20
CA ALA A 379 -12.29 -6.74 7.91
C ALA A 379 -11.93 -6.41 9.36
N ALA A 380 -11.20 -7.29 10.05
CA ALA A 380 -10.75 -7.06 11.42
C ALA A 380 -9.81 -5.85 11.50
N GLU A 381 -8.78 -5.79 10.64
CA GLU A 381 -7.87 -4.65 10.56
C GLU A 381 -8.63 -3.34 10.30
N ARG A 382 -9.51 -3.30 9.28
CA ARG A 382 -10.27 -2.10 8.93
C ARG A 382 -11.28 -1.72 10.02
N ALA A 383 -11.86 -2.69 10.73
CA ALA A 383 -12.75 -2.45 11.86
C ALA A 383 -12.00 -1.86 13.07
N ASP A 384 -10.85 -2.44 13.41
CA ASP A 384 -10.00 -1.99 14.52
C ASP A 384 -9.50 -0.58 14.26
N TYR A 385 -9.10 -0.30 13.02
CA TYR A 385 -8.88 1.06 12.52
C TYR A 385 -10.13 1.91 12.83
N LEU A 386 -11.23 1.73 12.09
CA LEU A 386 -12.38 2.63 12.14
C LEU A 386 -12.94 2.87 13.56
N ASN A 387 -12.87 1.85 14.42
CA ASN A 387 -13.31 1.95 15.81
C ASN A 387 -12.59 3.07 16.60
N ILE A 388 -11.31 3.36 16.33
CA ILE A 388 -10.57 4.44 16.98
C ILE A 388 -11.28 5.78 16.77
N TRP A 389 -11.55 6.13 15.51
CA TRP A 389 -12.23 7.38 15.12
C TRP A 389 -13.70 7.42 15.58
N VAL A 390 -14.41 6.30 15.50
CA VAL A 390 -15.80 6.19 15.97
C VAL A 390 -15.90 6.41 17.48
N GLN A 391 -14.96 5.90 18.28
CA GLN A 391 -14.94 6.14 19.72
C GLN A 391 -14.57 7.59 20.06
N GLU A 392 -13.61 8.18 19.35
CA GLU A 392 -13.24 9.59 19.54
C GLU A 392 -14.42 10.53 19.24
N SER A 393 -15.04 10.38 18.07
CA SER A 393 -16.16 11.24 17.64
C SER A 393 -17.39 11.15 18.54
N ALA A 394 -17.53 10.07 19.31
CA ALA A 394 -18.60 9.93 20.28
C ALA A 394 -18.38 10.74 21.57
N GLY A 395 -17.35 11.61 21.63
CA GLY A 395 -16.91 12.27 22.86
C GLY A 395 -16.26 11.29 23.83
N GLY A 396 -15.60 10.26 23.30
CA GLY A 396 -15.05 9.15 24.08
C GLY A 396 -13.99 9.58 25.10
N ASN A 397 -13.78 8.74 26.11
CA ASN A 397 -12.68 8.86 27.05
C ASN A 397 -11.35 8.66 26.31
N ASP A 398 -10.48 9.69 26.27
CA ASP A 398 -9.16 9.65 25.62
C ASP A 398 -8.35 8.38 26.00
N MET A 399 -8.46 7.88 27.25
CA MET A 399 -7.79 6.64 27.65
C MET A 399 -8.22 5.42 26.83
N LYS A 400 -9.52 5.33 26.51
CA LYS A 400 -10.06 4.24 25.71
C LYS A 400 -9.56 4.32 24.28
N VAL A 401 -9.49 5.52 23.71
CA VAL A 401 -8.97 5.74 22.35
C VAL A 401 -7.47 5.42 22.30
N ILE A 402 -6.70 5.81 23.31
CA ILE A 402 -5.28 5.44 23.47
C ILE A 402 -5.11 3.91 23.53
N GLU A 403 -5.93 3.20 24.30
CA GLU A 403 -5.86 1.73 24.38
C GLU A 403 -6.14 1.07 23.02
N LEU A 404 -7.15 1.55 22.30
CA LEU A 404 -7.48 1.05 20.96
C LEU A 404 -6.35 1.31 19.95
N ALA A 405 -5.78 2.52 19.95
CA ALA A 405 -4.67 2.87 19.07
C ALA A 405 -3.41 2.03 19.36
N LYS A 406 -3.08 1.80 20.64
CA LYS A 406 -1.98 0.90 21.02
C LYS A 406 -2.21 -0.52 20.53
N ARG A 407 -3.39 -1.08 20.78
CA ARG A 407 -3.76 -2.43 20.34
C ARG A 407 -3.66 -2.57 18.82
N PHE A 408 -4.12 -1.56 18.08
CA PHE A 408 -3.98 -1.53 16.63
C PHE A 408 -2.50 -1.58 16.21
N LEU A 409 -1.64 -0.77 16.81
CA LEU A 409 -0.21 -0.74 16.45
C LEU A 409 0.53 -2.03 16.86
N GLU A 410 0.08 -2.71 17.93
CA GLU A 410 0.60 -4.01 18.35
C GLU A 410 0.19 -5.14 17.39
N GLN A 411 -1.07 -5.15 16.94
CA GLN A 411 -1.62 -6.21 16.10
C GLN A 411 -1.38 -6.00 14.60
N HIS A 412 -1.42 -4.75 14.16
CA HIS A 412 -1.42 -4.32 12.75
C HIS A 412 -0.26 -3.33 12.47
N GLY A 413 0.90 -3.53 13.10
CA GLY A 413 2.03 -2.59 13.01
C GLY A 413 2.64 -2.39 11.61
N LEU A 414 2.37 -3.30 10.66
CA LEU A 414 2.76 -3.19 9.25
C LEU A 414 1.63 -2.68 8.34
N SER A 415 0.48 -2.33 8.93
CA SER A 415 -0.67 -1.80 8.19
C SER A 415 -0.33 -0.47 7.51
N PRO A 416 -0.87 -0.20 6.31
CA PRO A 416 -0.79 1.12 5.69
C PRO A 416 -1.45 2.22 6.54
N PHE A 417 -2.32 1.85 7.50
CA PHE A 417 -2.97 2.78 8.41
C PHE A 417 -2.15 3.09 9.68
N ALA A 418 -1.09 2.34 9.95
CA ALA A 418 -0.29 2.49 11.16
C ALA A 418 0.27 3.92 11.37
N PRO A 419 0.74 4.65 10.33
CA PRO A 419 1.20 6.03 10.51
C PRO A 419 0.10 6.98 10.99
N GLU A 420 -1.11 6.85 10.44
CA GLU A 420 -2.25 7.69 10.83
C GLU A 420 -2.72 7.37 12.27
N VAL A 421 -2.79 6.08 12.63
CA VAL A 421 -3.08 5.65 14.01
C VAL A 421 -2.03 6.16 14.98
N ARG A 422 -0.74 6.12 14.61
CA ARG A 422 0.33 6.62 15.47
C ARG A 422 0.26 8.14 15.62
N MET A 423 -0.09 8.87 14.57
CA MET A 423 -0.35 10.32 14.63
C MET A 423 -1.47 10.62 15.63
N LYS A 424 -2.57 9.87 15.55
CA LYS A 424 -3.70 9.98 16.48
C LYS A 424 -3.29 9.72 17.93
N LEU A 425 -2.51 8.68 18.17
CA LEU A 425 -1.99 8.32 19.49
C LEU A 425 -1.08 9.43 20.05
N ALA A 426 -0.20 9.98 19.23
CA ALA A 426 0.70 11.06 19.60
C ALA A 426 -0.08 12.35 19.94
N GLU A 427 -1.09 12.71 19.14
CA GLU A 427 -1.99 13.83 19.41
C GLU A 427 -2.72 13.67 20.76
N LEU A 428 -3.23 12.47 21.06
CA LEU A 428 -3.90 12.18 22.34
C LEU A 428 -2.96 12.33 23.52
N TYR A 429 -1.71 11.88 23.39
CA TYR A 429 -0.68 12.10 24.41
C TYR A 429 -0.38 13.60 24.59
N TYR A 430 -0.23 14.33 23.49
CA TYR A 430 0.04 15.76 23.49
C TYR A 430 -1.08 16.56 24.19
N ARG A 431 -2.35 16.29 23.83
CA ARG A 431 -3.52 16.94 24.46
C ARG A 431 -3.58 16.69 25.97
N ARG A 432 -3.07 15.54 26.42
CA ARG A 432 -2.98 15.17 27.84
C ARG A 432 -1.70 15.64 28.52
N GLN A 433 -0.87 16.42 27.83
CA GLN A 433 0.43 16.93 28.32
C GLN A 433 1.45 15.82 28.62
N ASP A 434 1.24 14.61 28.10
CA ASP A 434 2.22 13.52 28.14
C ASP A 434 3.20 13.68 26.96
N PHE A 435 3.97 14.77 27.04
CA PHE A 435 4.85 15.20 25.95
C PHE A 435 5.95 14.19 25.62
N ALA A 436 6.42 13.42 26.62
CA ALA A 436 7.44 12.40 26.41
C ALA A 436 6.93 11.26 25.52
N ASN A 437 5.70 10.76 25.79
CA ASN A 437 5.10 9.73 24.94
C ASN A 437 4.67 10.31 23.58
N ALA A 438 4.16 11.54 23.53
CA ALA A 438 3.82 12.21 22.28
C ALA A 438 5.04 12.32 21.35
N GLN A 439 6.15 12.87 21.87
CA GLN A 439 7.42 12.99 21.15
C GLN A 439 7.86 11.64 20.59
N THR A 440 7.87 10.60 21.44
CA THR A 440 8.28 9.25 21.02
C THR A 440 7.46 8.75 19.84
N GLN A 441 6.12 8.87 19.90
CA GLN A 441 5.27 8.40 18.81
C GLN A 441 5.46 9.19 17.52
N PHE A 442 5.61 10.52 17.61
CA PHE A 442 5.90 11.36 16.45
C PHE A 442 7.26 11.03 15.79
N GLU A 443 8.32 10.83 16.58
CA GLU A 443 9.65 10.47 16.05
C GLU A 443 9.62 9.12 15.31
N ILE A 444 8.86 8.14 15.80
CA ILE A 444 8.74 6.84 15.12
C ILE A 444 8.08 7.01 13.74
N ILE A 445 7.09 7.91 13.59
CA ILE A 445 6.49 8.19 12.27
C ILE A 445 7.56 8.73 11.31
N ALA A 446 8.35 9.70 11.77
CA ALA A 446 9.39 10.32 10.95
C ALA A 446 10.51 9.34 10.56
N GLN A 447 10.84 8.37 11.43
CA GLN A 447 11.83 7.33 11.16
C GLN A 447 11.32 6.26 10.18
N GLN A 448 10.04 5.87 10.28
CA GLN A 448 9.49 4.79 9.48
C GLN A 448 9.12 5.22 8.06
N ASN A 449 8.74 6.49 7.85
CA ASN A 449 8.37 7.00 6.53
C ASN A 449 9.12 8.31 6.19
N PRO A 450 10.45 8.32 6.07
CA PRO A 450 11.24 9.56 5.98
C PRO A 450 10.85 10.49 4.82
N ASP A 451 10.38 9.93 3.72
CA ASP A 451 10.09 10.67 2.48
C ASP A 451 8.62 11.14 2.37
N ASP A 452 7.76 10.80 3.34
CA ASP A 452 6.35 11.20 3.34
C ASP A 452 6.18 12.63 3.91
N SER A 453 5.26 13.40 3.33
CA SER A 453 4.77 14.67 3.88
C SER A 453 4.30 14.56 5.34
N LEU A 454 3.80 13.39 5.76
CA LEU A 454 3.40 13.14 7.13
C LEU A 454 4.61 13.12 8.09
N ALA A 455 5.78 12.67 7.64
CA ALA A 455 6.98 12.61 8.47
C ALA A 455 7.51 14.00 8.82
N GLU A 456 7.41 14.97 7.91
CA GLU A 456 7.75 16.36 8.20
C GLU A 456 6.86 16.92 9.32
N LYS A 457 5.53 16.74 9.21
CA LYS A 457 4.57 17.18 10.24
C LYS A 457 4.80 16.48 11.57
N ALA A 458 5.01 15.16 11.55
CA ALA A 458 5.28 14.41 12.76
C ALA A 458 6.56 14.92 13.44
N LEU A 459 7.63 15.17 12.69
CA LEU A 459 8.87 15.68 13.25
C LEU A 459 8.73 17.08 13.86
N PHE A 460 7.94 17.95 13.23
CA PHE A 460 7.56 19.24 13.80
C PHE A 460 6.84 19.07 15.14
N PHE A 461 5.83 18.21 15.21
CA PHE A 461 5.13 17.95 16.48
C PHE A 461 5.97 17.20 17.53
N ALA A 462 6.98 16.43 17.12
CA ALA A 462 7.97 15.88 18.03
C ALA A 462 8.80 16.99 18.69
N ALA A 463 9.22 17.98 17.90
CA ALA A 463 9.95 19.15 18.38
C ALA A 463 9.09 20.01 19.33
N GLU A 464 7.83 20.27 18.97
CA GLU A 464 6.84 20.95 19.84
C GLU A 464 6.61 20.20 21.16
N SER A 465 6.54 18.87 21.10
CA SER A 465 6.42 18.02 22.29
C SER A 465 7.67 18.15 23.17
N ALA A 466 8.86 18.10 22.59
CA ALA A 466 10.09 18.32 23.31
C ALA A 466 10.14 19.73 23.94
N MET A 467 9.78 20.77 23.18
CA MET A 467 9.75 22.16 23.65
C MET A 467 8.78 22.38 24.81
N SER A 468 7.67 21.64 24.83
CA SER A 468 6.65 21.70 25.89
C SER A 468 7.01 20.85 27.12
N SER A 469 8.03 20.01 27.04
CA SER A 469 8.48 19.14 28.14
C SER A 469 9.34 19.90 29.15
N MET A 470 9.19 19.57 30.44
CA MET A 470 9.96 20.18 31.55
C MET A 470 11.33 19.51 31.79
N GLY A 471 11.82 18.67 30.88
CA GLY A 471 13.11 17.99 31.01
C GLY A 471 14.30 18.94 30.87
N GLU A 472 15.40 18.66 31.58
CA GLU A 472 16.61 19.51 31.58
C GLU A 472 17.22 19.74 30.19
N HIS A 473 17.10 18.76 29.29
CA HIS A 473 17.59 18.81 27.90
C HIS A 473 16.47 18.93 26.85
N SER A 474 15.25 19.28 27.27
CA SER A 474 14.08 19.25 26.39
C SER A 474 14.17 20.30 25.26
N LEU A 475 14.66 21.50 25.58
CA LEU A 475 14.86 22.58 24.63
C LEU A 475 15.99 22.29 23.62
N ASP A 476 17.11 21.72 24.08
CA ASP A 476 18.19 21.28 23.20
C ASP A 476 17.70 20.20 22.22
N ARG A 477 16.90 19.26 22.72
CA ARG A 477 16.28 18.23 21.88
C ARG A 477 15.29 18.83 20.88
N ALA A 478 14.49 19.80 21.28
CA ALA A 478 13.55 20.49 20.40
C ALA A 478 14.27 21.19 19.23
N ILE A 479 15.36 21.92 19.51
CA ILE A 479 16.19 22.55 18.47
C ILE A 479 16.69 21.51 17.46
N VAL A 480 17.26 20.39 17.95
CA VAL A 480 17.74 19.32 17.06
C VAL A 480 16.63 18.74 16.18
N LEU A 481 15.41 18.62 16.70
CA LEU A 481 14.28 18.11 15.93
C LEU A 481 13.76 19.14 14.92
N PHE A 482 13.68 20.43 15.27
CA PHE A 482 13.33 21.49 14.33
C PHE A 482 14.35 21.63 13.20
N ASP A 483 15.65 21.50 13.50
CA ASP A 483 16.71 21.53 12.49
C ASP A 483 16.49 20.43 11.43
N GLN A 484 16.06 19.23 11.87
CA GLN A 484 15.72 18.14 10.95
C GLN A 484 14.47 18.44 10.12
N VAL A 485 13.49 19.18 10.66
CA VAL A 485 12.33 19.66 9.87
C VAL A 485 12.80 20.64 8.80
N VAL A 486 13.66 21.60 9.16
CA VAL A 486 14.20 22.60 8.23
C VAL A 486 14.95 21.93 7.07
N GLN A 487 15.69 20.85 7.35
CA GLN A 487 16.41 20.07 6.34
C GLN A 487 15.50 19.35 5.33
N LYS A 488 14.24 19.04 5.68
CA LYS A 488 13.28 18.39 4.76
C LYS A 488 12.70 19.34 3.72
N THR A 489 12.89 20.65 3.86
CA THR A 489 12.47 21.68 2.89
C THR A 489 10.98 21.69 2.50
N GLY A 490 10.11 21.16 3.35
CA GLY A 490 8.67 21.13 3.12
C GLY A 490 7.93 22.32 3.77
N ALA A 491 6.63 22.14 4.00
CA ALA A 491 5.74 23.21 4.46
C ALA A 491 6.00 23.64 5.91
N MET A 492 6.61 22.76 6.73
CA MET A 492 6.89 23.03 8.15
C MET A 492 8.27 23.64 8.38
N ARG A 493 9.08 23.82 7.32
CA ARG A 493 10.41 24.45 7.41
C ARG A 493 10.38 25.82 8.12
N TRP A 494 9.52 26.72 7.67
CA TRP A 494 9.50 28.09 8.19
C TRP A 494 8.82 28.21 9.56
N PRO A 495 7.72 27.48 9.84
CA PRO A 495 7.23 27.31 11.21
C PRO A 495 8.29 26.77 12.17
N ALA A 496 9.04 25.73 11.79
CA ALA A 496 10.12 25.17 12.61
C ALA A 496 11.20 26.21 12.94
N ARG A 497 11.62 26.99 11.93
CA ARG A 497 12.62 28.05 12.11
C ARG A 497 12.14 29.16 13.06
N ASN A 498 10.85 29.51 13.02
CA ASN A 498 10.27 30.45 13.97
C ASN A 498 10.30 29.89 15.40
N GLU A 499 9.96 28.62 15.60
CA GLU A 499 9.99 28.00 16.92
C GLU A 499 11.40 27.83 17.49
N GLU A 500 12.41 27.50 16.66
CA GLU A 500 13.82 27.56 17.07
C GLU A 500 14.20 28.94 17.62
N ALA A 501 13.79 30.02 16.93
CA ALA A 501 14.06 31.38 17.36
C ALA A 501 13.35 31.72 18.69
N VAL A 502 12.14 31.18 18.91
CA VAL A 502 11.44 31.30 20.19
C VAL A 502 12.22 30.60 21.31
N ILE A 503 12.75 29.39 21.05
CA ILE A 503 13.57 28.66 22.02
C ILE A 503 14.85 29.44 22.35
N GLU A 504 15.59 29.90 21.34
CA GLU A 504 16.85 30.62 21.57
C GLU A 504 16.63 31.96 22.31
N ARG A 505 15.50 32.64 22.04
CA ARG A 505 15.07 33.80 22.82
C ARG A 505 14.82 33.44 24.29
N LYS A 506 14.09 32.35 24.57
CA LYS A 506 13.83 31.86 25.95
C LYS A 506 15.12 31.49 26.68
N LEU A 507 16.13 31.01 25.96
CA LEU A 507 17.47 30.70 26.50
C LEU A 507 18.35 31.95 26.68
N GLY A 508 17.86 33.14 26.34
CA GLY A 508 18.60 34.40 26.47
C GLY A 508 19.64 34.64 25.35
N LYS A 509 19.66 33.80 24.32
CA LYS A 509 20.56 33.94 23.17
C LYS A 509 19.93 34.83 22.10
N ALA A 510 19.77 36.11 22.45
CA ALA A 510 19.11 37.10 21.59
C ALA A 510 19.72 37.20 20.19
N LYS A 511 21.05 37.08 20.05
CA LYS A 511 21.74 37.16 18.75
C LYS A 511 21.39 35.99 17.83
N ASP A 512 21.34 34.78 18.37
CA ASP A 512 21.04 33.57 17.60
C ASP A 512 19.57 33.59 17.15
N ALA A 513 18.65 33.95 18.06
CA ALA A 513 17.24 34.13 17.74
C ALA A 513 17.00 35.19 16.65
N LEU A 514 17.71 36.33 16.69
CA LEU A 514 17.63 37.35 15.64
C LEU A 514 18.11 36.83 14.28
N ALA A 515 19.16 36.02 14.24
CA ALA A 515 19.66 35.43 13.00
C ALA A 515 18.64 34.48 12.36
N LEU A 516 17.97 33.66 13.18
CA LEU A 516 16.92 32.74 12.73
C LEU A 516 15.70 33.50 12.18
N TYR A 517 15.20 34.53 12.88
CA TYR A 517 14.11 35.36 12.35
C TYR A 517 14.50 36.10 11.08
N ASP A 518 15.74 36.60 10.98
CA ASP A 518 16.24 37.22 9.76
C ASP A 518 16.27 36.27 8.57
N GLU A 519 16.55 34.97 8.80
CA GLU A 519 16.47 33.95 7.75
C GLU A 519 15.05 33.82 7.22
N VAL A 520 14.04 33.71 8.10
CA VAL A 520 12.62 33.63 7.72
C VAL A 520 12.17 34.87 6.94
N LEU A 521 12.59 36.06 7.37
CA LEU A 521 12.21 37.31 6.72
C LEU A 521 12.81 37.49 5.32
N LYS A 522 14.05 36.99 5.11
CA LYS A 522 14.78 37.09 3.84
C LYS A 522 14.46 35.96 2.85
N SER A 523 13.71 34.94 3.28
CA SER A 523 13.41 33.77 2.47
C SER A 523 12.09 33.88 1.69
N ASP A 524 11.69 32.75 1.11
CA ASP A 524 10.39 32.54 0.45
C ASP A 524 9.26 32.18 1.44
N ALA A 525 9.47 32.37 2.75
CA ALA A 525 8.47 32.08 3.76
C ALA A 525 7.12 32.75 3.47
N PRO A 526 5.99 32.05 3.75
CA PRO A 526 4.68 32.65 3.60
C PRO A 526 4.48 33.82 4.57
N GLN A 527 3.49 34.66 4.29
CA GLN A 527 3.26 35.88 5.08
C GLN A 527 2.97 35.62 6.57
N PRO A 528 2.17 34.61 6.97
CA PRO A 528 1.98 34.23 8.37
C PRO A 528 3.31 34.07 9.14
N GLU A 529 4.25 33.32 8.58
CA GLU A 529 5.53 33.01 9.20
C GLU A 529 6.43 34.24 9.26
N LYS A 530 6.39 35.10 8.23
CA LYS A 530 7.10 36.39 8.24
C LYS A 530 6.56 37.35 9.30
N ARG A 531 5.26 37.35 9.58
CA ARG A 531 4.66 38.19 10.63
C ARG A 531 5.11 37.76 12.01
N GLU A 532 5.07 36.46 12.27
CA GLU A 532 5.59 35.88 13.50
C GLU A 532 7.06 36.24 13.70
N ALA A 533 7.88 36.13 12.64
CA ALA A 533 9.28 36.50 12.67
C ALA A 533 9.49 38.01 12.95
N LEU A 534 8.71 38.90 12.32
CA LEU A 534 8.76 40.35 12.60
C LEU A 534 8.39 40.62 14.07
N CYS A 535 7.31 40.02 14.57
CA CYS A 535 6.87 40.23 15.93
C CYS A 535 7.92 39.73 16.95
N GLY A 536 8.46 38.53 16.74
CA GLY A 536 9.52 37.96 17.57
C GLY A 536 10.80 38.79 17.55
N LYS A 537 11.21 39.31 16.39
CA LYS A 537 12.35 40.22 16.24
C LYS A 537 12.16 41.53 17.00
N GLY A 538 10.97 42.14 16.93
CA GLY A 538 10.63 43.34 17.69
C GLY A 538 10.70 43.08 19.19
N ASP A 539 10.21 41.93 19.64
CA ASP A 539 10.22 41.54 21.04
C ASP A 539 11.64 41.38 21.60
N ILE A 540 12.55 40.79 20.82
CA ILE A 540 13.96 40.65 21.23
C ILE A 540 14.58 42.03 21.45
N PHE A 541 14.39 42.97 20.54
CA PHE A 541 14.91 44.33 20.71
C PHE A 541 14.29 45.05 21.92
N PHE A 542 13.00 44.84 22.18
CA PHE A 542 12.36 45.35 23.38
C PHE A 542 12.99 44.78 24.66
N GLU A 543 13.25 43.48 24.70
CA GLU A 543 13.86 42.77 25.84
C GLU A 543 15.32 43.17 26.07
N MET A 544 16.10 43.38 25.01
CA MET A 544 17.50 43.86 25.11
C MET A 544 17.58 45.25 25.77
N GLY A 545 16.53 46.06 25.64
CA GLY A 545 16.41 47.35 26.29
C GLY A 545 17.40 48.42 25.80
N GLY A 546 17.25 49.64 26.31
CA GLY A 546 18.04 50.80 25.90
C GLY A 546 17.45 51.53 24.69
N SER A 547 17.68 52.84 24.62
CA SER A 547 17.00 53.75 23.68
C SER A 547 17.16 53.35 22.20
N GLU A 548 18.35 52.85 21.82
CA GLU A 548 18.64 52.37 20.46
C GLU A 548 17.85 51.10 20.12
N ASN A 549 17.80 50.12 21.02
CA ASN A 549 17.06 48.88 20.77
C ASN A 549 15.55 49.13 20.79
N TYR A 550 15.05 49.99 21.68
CA TYR A 550 13.65 50.42 21.62
C TYR A 550 13.31 51.11 20.29
N GLN A 551 14.23 51.90 19.73
CA GLN A 551 14.03 52.49 18.41
C GLN A 551 13.93 51.42 17.32
N ARG A 552 14.82 50.42 17.33
CA ARG A 552 14.74 49.28 16.41
C ARG A 552 13.45 48.49 16.56
N ALA A 553 12.99 48.25 17.80
CA ALA A 553 11.72 47.58 18.07
C ALA A 553 10.53 48.36 17.49
N ILE A 554 10.51 49.70 17.67
CA ILE A 554 9.48 50.58 17.10
C ILE A 554 9.43 50.45 15.57
N GLU A 555 10.58 50.48 14.89
CA GLU A 555 10.65 50.34 13.43
C GLU A 555 10.08 49.01 12.94
N ILE A 556 10.40 47.91 13.64
CA ILE A 556 9.89 46.57 13.32
C ILE A 556 8.38 46.48 13.56
N TYR A 557 7.88 47.01 14.67
CA TYR A 557 6.44 47.02 14.94
C TYR A 557 5.67 47.95 14.00
N ASP A 558 6.26 49.06 13.55
CA ASP A 558 5.68 49.91 12.51
C ASP A 558 5.56 49.17 11.18
N GLN A 559 6.60 48.42 10.80
CA GLN A 559 6.54 47.56 9.61
C GLN A 559 5.37 46.58 9.72
N LEU A 560 5.24 45.87 10.85
CA LEU A 560 4.16 44.90 11.10
C LEU A 560 2.77 45.57 11.13
N ALA A 561 2.64 46.79 11.68
CA ALA A 561 1.37 47.51 11.76
C ALA A 561 0.95 48.19 10.44
N SER A 562 1.89 48.41 9.51
CA SER A 562 1.67 49.14 8.26
C SER A 562 1.01 48.31 7.16
N ASP A 563 1.03 46.98 7.27
CA ASP A 563 0.43 46.10 6.28
C ASP A 563 -1.10 46.08 6.43
N LYS A 564 -1.78 46.60 5.40
CA LYS A 564 -3.24 46.80 5.37
C LYS A 564 -4.02 45.52 5.07
N ASN A 565 -3.35 44.46 4.60
CA ASN A 565 -3.98 43.17 4.32
C ASN A 565 -4.00 42.26 5.55
N GLU A 566 -3.53 42.75 6.69
CA GLU A 566 -3.37 41.98 7.91
C GLU A 566 -4.66 41.84 8.73
N PRO A 567 -4.86 40.69 9.40
CA PRO A 567 -5.85 40.57 10.46
C PRO A 567 -5.61 41.65 11.54
N SER A 568 -6.68 42.30 11.99
CA SER A 568 -6.61 43.44 12.92
C SER A 568 -5.84 43.14 14.21
N HIS A 569 -5.79 41.88 14.67
CA HIS A 569 -5.06 41.50 15.88
C HIS A 569 -3.53 41.70 15.76
N TRP A 570 -2.92 41.44 14.59
CA TRP A 570 -1.47 41.62 14.38
C TRP A 570 -1.09 43.09 14.42
N ARG A 571 -1.86 43.93 13.72
CA ARG A 571 -1.73 45.38 13.75
C ARG A 571 -1.86 45.92 15.18
N ASN A 572 -2.92 45.53 15.90
CA ASN A 572 -3.16 46.04 17.25
C ASN A 572 -2.10 45.55 18.25
N GLN A 573 -1.64 44.30 18.13
CA GLN A 573 -0.51 43.79 18.91
C GLN A 573 0.77 44.60 18.65
N ALA A 574 1.09 44.87 17.39
CA ALA A 574 2.28 45.62 17.00
C ALA A 574 2.22 47.07 17.52
N LEU A 575 1.09 47.76 17.33
CA LEU A 575 0.88 49.11 17.85
C LEU A 575 0.97 49.15 19.39
N PHE A 576 0.41 48.16 20.08
CA PHE A 576 0.49 48.09 21.53
C PHE A 576 1.93 47.93 22.00
N LYS A 577 2.69 47.01 21.40
CA LYS A 577 4.10 46.79 21.72
C LYS A 577 4.98 47.99 21.35
N LYS A 578 4.69 48.68 20.25
CA LYS A 578 5.31 49.97 19.88
C LYS A 578 5.08 51.02 20.96
N ALA A 579 3.85 51.18 21.44
CA ALA A 579 3.53 52.15 22.49
C ALA A 579 4.31 51.88 23.78
N LEU A 580 4.48 50.61 24.17
CA LEU A 580 5.34 50.24 25.30
C LEU A 580 6.81 50.62 25.08
N CYS A 581 7.34 50.48 23.85
CA CYS A 581 8.69 50.93 23.53
C CYS A 581 8.83 52.46 23.67
N LEU A 582 7.84 53.22 23.19
CA LEU A 582 7.81 54.68 23.31
C LEU A 582 7.76 55.13 24.76
N GLU A 583 6.95 54.48 25.59
CA GLU A 583 6.90 54.73 27.03
C GLU A 583 8.25 54.45 27.70
N LYS A 584 8.92 53.33 27.36
CA LYS A 584 10.27 53.02 27.86
C LYS A 584 11.35 54.00 27.40
N LYS A 585 11.12 54.73 26.30
CA LYS A 585 11.95 55.84 25.83
C LYS A 585 11.58 57.20 26.45
N ASN A 586 10.63 57.24 27.38
CA ASN A 586 10.04 58.45 27.94
C ASN A 586 9.27 59.33 26.92
N ASP A 587 8.93 58.80 25.74
CA ASP A 587 8.03 59.47 24.80
C ASP A 587 6.56 59.12 25.13
N ARG A 588 6.06 59.71 26.23
CA ARG A 588 4.68 59.50 26.68
C ARG A 588 3.64 59.99 25.67
N ALA A 589 3.94 61.09 24.96
CA ALA A 589 3.03 61.65 23.97
C ALA A 589 2.87 60.70 22.77
N GLY A 590 3.97 60.18 22.23
CA GLY A 590 3.94 59.19 21.16
C GLY A 590 3.31 57.86 21.60
N ALA A 591 3.56 57.41 22.84
CA ALA A 591 2.92 56.21 23.38
C ALA A 591 1.39 56.36 23.43
N LEU A 592 0.91 57.48 23.96
CA LEU A 592 -0.51 57.78 24.05
C LEU A 592 -1.17 57.87 22.66
N GLU A 593 -0.56 58.58 21.71
CA GLU A 593 -1.03 58.65 20.31
C GLU A 593 -1.13 57.23 19.70
N THR A 594 -0.14 56.37 19.97
CA THR A 594 -0.12 55.01 19.45
C THR A 594 -1.21 54.12 20.07
N PHE A 595 -1.51 54.26 21.36
CA PHE A 595 -2.66 53.59 21.97
C PHE A 595 -3.99 54.10 21.39
N TYR A 596 -4.12 55.40 21.15
CA TYR A 596 -5.33 55.95 20.51
C TYR A 596 -5.56 55.37 19.12
N LYS A 597 -4.52 55.11 18.31
CA LYS A 597 -4.67 54.44 17.00
C LYS A 597 -5.33 53.06 17.09
N ILE A 598 -5.21 52.36 18.21
CA ILE A 598 -5.90 51.08 18.46
C ILE A 598 -7.36 51.34 18.88
N LEU A 599 -7.57 52.32 19.76
CA LEU A 599 -8.90 52.67 20.24
C LEU A 599 -9.79 53.25 19.12
N GLU A 600 -9.21 54.02 18.22
CA GLU A 600 -9.89 54.71 17.11
C GLU A 600 -10.02 53.84 15.86
N ASP A 601 -9.59 52.57 15.89
CA ASP A 601 -9.69 51.67 14.75
C ASP A 601 -11.16 51.57 14.27
N PRO A 602 -11.49 52.08 13.06
CA PRO A 602 -12.84 52.04 12.51
C PRO A 602 -13.38 50.62 12.37
N ALA A 603 -12.51 49.60 12.35
CA ALA A 603 -12.90 48.19 12.28
C ALA A 603 -13.66 47.70 13.53
N ILE A 604 -13.64 48.45 14.64
CA ILE A 604 -14.42 48.17 15.86
C ILE A 604 -15.83 48.76 15.75
N ALA A 605 -15.98 49.90 15.06
CA ALA A 605 -17.24 50.60 14.86
C ALA A 605 -18.00 50.02 13.66
N GLY A 606 -18.82 48.98 13.89
CA GLY A 606 -19.76 48.44 12.89
C GLY A 606 -19.76 46.93 12.68
N ARG A 607 -18.86 46.19 13.36
CA ARG A 607 -18.89 44.71 13.35
C ARG A 607 -19.82 44.15 14.44
N PRO A 608 -20.47 42.98 14.19
CA PRO A 608 -21.11 42.18 15.25
C PRO A 608 -20.11 41.91 16.38
N ASP A 609 -20.59 41.85 17.63
CA ASP A 609 -19.74 41.74 18.83
C ASP A 609 -18.72 40.59 18.76
N GLU A 610 -19.04 39.50 18.08
CA GLU A 610 -18.19 38.31 17.90
C GLU A 610 -16.94 38.53 17.01
N GLN A 611 -16.90 39.62 16.23
CA GLN A 611 -15.81 39.91 15.28
C GLN A 611 -14.93 41.09 15.70
N ARG A 612 -15.16 41.65 16.90
CA ARG A 612 -14.34 42.73 17.46
C ARG A 612 -13.10 42.15 18.13
N GLU A 613 -11.94 42.68 17.78
CA GLU A 613 -10.69 42.34 18.47
C GLU A 613 -10.60 43.16 19.76
N LEU A 614 -11.14 42.61 20.85
CA LEU A 614 -11.27 43.32 22.13
C LEU A 614 -10.05 43.17 23.04
N PHE A 615 -9.17 42.18 22.79
CA PHE A 615 -8.06 41.88 23.69
C PHE A 615 -7.03 43.02 23.73
N TRP A 616 -6.52 43.44 22.56
CA TRP A 616 -5.58 44.56 22.49
C TRP A 616 -6.28 45.91 22.66
N TYR A 617 -7.56 46.03 22.27
CA TYR A 617 -8.37 47.23 22.54
C TYR A 617 -8.42 47.56 24.04
N TYR A 618 -8.81 46.60 24.90
CA TYR A 618 -8.82 46.83 26.34
C TYR A 618 -7.42 47.09 26.88
N LYS A 619 -6.40 46.31 26.48
CA LYS A 619 -5.02 46.53 26.93
C LYS A 619 -4.52 47.93 26.60
N ALA A 620 -4.76 48.40 25.37
CA ALA A 620 -4.39 49.74 24.93
C ALA A 620 -5.12 50.82 25.72
N GLY A 621 -6.44 50.67 25.91
CA GLY A 621 -7.25 51.64 26.65
C GLY A 621 -6.85 51.78 28.11
N PHE A 622 -6.64 50.67 28.82
CA PHE A 622 -6.18 50.72 30.22
C PHE A 622 -4.79 51.36 30.33
N ASN A 623 -3.88 51.12 29.37
CA ASN A 623 -2.56 51.76 29.39
C ASN A 623 -2.63 53.26 29.04
N ALA A 624 -3.47 53.64 28.08
CA ALA A 624 -3.69 55.05 27.74
C ALA A 624 -4.30 55.82 28.92
N ALA A 625 -5.31 55.25 29.58
CA ALA A 625 -5.94 55.86 30.75
C ALA A 625 -4.95 55.98 31.92
N ARG A 626 -4.12 54.95 32.18
CA ARG A 626 -3.05 55.02 33.18
C ARG A 626 -2.08 56.16 32.90
N LEU A 627 -1.60 56.32 31.66
CA LEU A 627 -0.69 57.41 31.31
C LEU A 627 -1.32 58.80 31.54
N LEU A 628 -2.61 58.94 31.26
CA LEU A 628 -3.35 60.18 31.51
C LEU A 628 -3.56 60.45 33.01
N GLU A 629 -3.85 59.42 33.81
CA GLU A 629 -3.89 59.54 35.28
C GLU A 629 -2.53 59.99 35.84
N GLU A 630 -1.43 59.37 35.40
CA GLU A 630 -0.08 59.75 35.84
C GLU A 630 0.27 61.20 35.47
N ASP A 631 -0.25 61.70 34.35
CA ASP A 631 -0.10 63.09 33.89
C ASP A 631 -1.16 64.05 34.50
N SER A 632 -1.97 63.59 35.45
CA SER A 632 -3.07 64.35 36.07
C SER A 632 -4.15 64.87 35.10
N LYS A 633 -4.34 64.20 33.96
CA LYS A 633 -5.37 64.50 32.94
C LYS A 633 -6.63 63.67 33.20
N TRP A 634 -7.26 63.93 34.33
CA TRP A 634 -8.34 63.09 34.88
C TRP A 634 -9.57 63.01 33.97
N GLU A 635 -10.01 64.12 33.34
CA GLU A 635 -11.16 64.08 32.44
C GLU A 635 -10.90 63.21 31.21
N SER A 636 -9.69 63.27 30.66
CA SER A 636 -9.30 62.47 29.50
C SER A 636 -9.22 60.98 29.85
N ALA A 637 -8.69 60.64 31.04
CA ALA A 637 -8.67 59.27 31.52
C ALA A 637 -10.09 58.72 31.74
N ALA A 638 -10.98 59.52 32.33
CA ALA A 638 -12.39 59.16 32.52
C ALA A 638 -13.10 58.88 31.18
N ALA A 639 -12.85 59.70 30.16
CA ALA A 639 -13.42 59.49 28.82
C ALA A 639 -12.98 58.15 28.19
N ILE A 640 -11.72 57.73 28.39
CA ILE A 640 -11.26 56.41 27.93
C ILE A 640 -11.99 55.29 28.68
N TYR A 641 -12.07 55.35 30.02
CA TYR A 641 -12.75 54.30 30.78
C TYR A 641 -14.24 54.19 30.45
N GLU A 642 -14.91 55.32 30.20
CA GLU A 642 -16.29 55.34 29.75
C GLU A 642 -16.46 54.61 28.41
N ARG A 643 -15.53 54.83 27.48
CA ARG A 643 -15.50 54.12 26.20
C ARG A 643 -15.24 52.61 26.35
N LEU A 644 -14.36 52.22 27.28
CA LEU A 644 -14.08 50.80 27.57
C LEU A 644 -15.27 50.13 28.27
N ALA A 645 -15.92 50.84 29.19
CA ALA A 645 -17.12 50.40 29.90
C ALA A 645 -18.31 50.19 28.95
N ALA A 646 -18.44 51.05 27.94
CA ALA A 646 -19.49 50.93 26.92
C ALA A 646 -19.27 49.78 25.93
N ALA A 647 -18.05 49.23 25.84
CA ALA A 647 -17.77 48.06 25.00
C ALA A 647 -18.32 46.78 25.65
N SER A 648 -19.04 45.95 24.88
CA SER A 648 -19.65 44.67 25.30
C SER A 648 -18.61 43.53 25.40
N GLY A 649 -17.63 43.67 26.29
CA GLY A 649 -16.52 42.72 26.45
C GLY A 649 -16.23 42.29 27.89
N ASN A 650 -15.37 41.27 28.03
CA ASN A 650 -15.02 40.62 29.30
C ASN A 650 -14.38 41.53 30.36
N ARG A 651 -13.90 42.72 29.99
CA ARG A 651 -13.29 43.72 30.89
C ARG A 651 -14.09 45.02 31.00
N SER A 652 -15.34 45.03 30.53
CA SER A 652 -16.26 46.18 30.66
C SER A 652 -16.50 46.58 32.12
N GLU A 653 -16.79 45.60 32.99
CA GLU A 653 -17.08 45.86 34.41
C GLU A 653 -15.84 46.38 35.16
N GLU A 654 -14.65 45.89 34.82
CA GLU A 654 -13.38 46.40 35.36
C GLU A 654 -13.21 47.89 35.00
N ALA A 655 -13.50 48.27 33.75
CA ALA A 655 -13.43 49.66 33.31
C ALA A 655 -14.46 50.55 34.01
N LYS A 656 -15.70 50.07 34.22
CA LYS A 656 -16.74 50.79 34.99
C LYS A 656 -16.30 51.04 36.43
N ALA A 657 -15.72 50.03 37.08
CA ALA A 657 -15.25 50.16 38.45
C ALA A 657 -14.14 51.22 38.56
N ARG A 658 -13.16 51.21 37.65
CA ARG A 658 -12.08 52.22 37.62
C ARG A 658 -12.62 53.63 37.31
N LEU A 659 -13.56 53.76 36.37
CA LEU A 659 -14.22 55.04 36.05
C LEU A 659 -14.90 55.64 37.28
N ASN A 660 -15.70 54.84 38.00
CA ASN A 660 -16.43 55.31 39.18
C ASN A 660 -15.48 55.77 40.29
N HIS A 661 -14.39 55.03 40.51
CA HIS A 661 -13.37 55.40 41.49
C HIS A 661 -12.72 56.74 41.13
N LEU A 662 -12.29 56.90 39.87
CA LEU A 662 -11.64 58.12 39.38
C LEU A 662 -12.57 59.35 39.49
N ARG A 663 -13.87 59.18 39.18
CA ARG A 663 -14.88 60.26 39.31
C ARG A 663 -15.06 60.71 40.76
N LEU A 664 -15.04 59.78 41.71
CA LEU A 664 -15.18 60.07 43.14
C LEU A 664 -13.93 60.78 43.70
N GLU A 665 -12.73 60.32 43.33
CA GLU A 665 -11.47 60.88 43.84
C GLU A 665 -11.20 62.30 43.35
N HIS A 666 -11.58 62.60 42.10
CA HIS A 666 -11.27 63.87 41.44
C HIS A 666 -12.49 64.74 41.15
N PHE A 667 -13.66 64.43 41.73
CA PHE A 667 -14.91 65.18 41.60
C PHE A 667 -15.34 65.43 40.14
N LEU A 668 -15.16 64.42 39.28
CA LEU A 668 -15.55 64.47 37.87
C LEU A 668 -17.01 64.04 37.72
N TRP A 669 -17.93 64.99 37.85
CA TRP A 669 -19.36 64.76 37.68
C TRP A 669 -19.77 65.11 36.25
N ALA A 670 -20.46 64.20 35.57
CA ALA A 670 -21.05 64.48 34.27
C ALA A 670 -22.27 65.39 34.46
N ASP A 671 -22.41 66.40 33.61
CA ASP A 671 -23.66 67.16 33.45
C ASP A 671 -24.77 66.30 32.82
#